data_AF-A0A3L7PEX6-F1
#
_entry.id   AF-A0A3L7PEX6-F1
#
_cell.length_a   1.000
_cell.length_b   1.000
_cell.length_c   1.000
_cell.angle_alpha   90.00
_cell.angle_beta   90.00
_cell.angle_gamma   90.00
#
_symmetry.space_group_name_H-M   'P 1'
#
loop_
_entity.id
_entity.type
_entity.pdbx_description
1 polymer ?
#
loop_
_entity_poly.entity_id
_entity_poly.type
_entity_poly.pdbx_seq_one_letter_code
_entity_poly.pdbx_strand_id
1 'polypeptide(L)'
;MKSYLMTAWVVLFANLNAVLSAEPVAVSAAEYKDWKHSGSMWLLTTPEGAELSADAKVEQFPVLVRLHRDFFDFAQAKRNGDDLRFSSTTGERLAFQIEEWDAAKGVASVWVRMPLITGNSRQEIKVHWGNANASSESDGKAVFNASNGYLSVWHMNDPVHDDTGTLTSTDTGTASTTGVIGAARHFPGGKGLFGGDKIPDYPTGSNPHSTEVWFRPERPNTTLIAWGNEQGQGKVVMQYRSPPHIQMDCYFSGGNVGGASRVPVGDWTHVVHTYREGEARLYVNGVLDGTNIKQGGPLNIRTPARLFIGGWYNNYDFVGDLDEVRVSNVVRSPEWVKLQYENQKPNQSLVGSLVQPGSDFSVSQSQLVVGENQNATITAKAGGAQKVLWILKRDGHQTIVATDRFAYTFNAGRVAKSLIAPRSNASDPKAISDNPLSATLTVKAIYPNEVKTKDIAITISDDIPEPEFTLTAPEKWDGRQTIEVVPQISNLAAMQAKGAGDVNVQWTIDDIAVIKRIDAGRLILKRAQGTGVLRVTAAIDNGGAKVVQSITIAVQEPQLSKDVWVSRPLAESEQPEDNQFIPRDRANRGGLQFGTLVYAGTLPDAADSVFVRVFADDQLFATETAKLAADKKYTLSVKLNLGLIKYRTEFGSKTGDKEAVLHTAKNIVCGDAYLIIGQSNAVANDFGKENPQVPSEWVRTFGATAGDPNGSRLNLWANAEARSPGGKSEIGYWGMELGRRLVESEKIPICIINGAVGGTRIDQHQRNDADPTDVNTIYGRQLWRTQQAKLTHGIRAVIWHQGENDQGADGPTGGYGYETYRQFFVDLAASWKEDYPNIQQYYAFQIWPKSCSMGINGSDNRLREVQRTLPKLFSNLNVISTLGIKPPGGCHFPAAGYAEFARFLHPMMQYHLYHRHVGPFNPPNLKRAFFTSAQRDELILEFDYHINWSDALVSQFHLDGEAKQVVAGSANGSRITLKLKGPTKSKTLTYLDSANWNPDNLLYGQHGLAALTFCDVPIDPTESDR
;
A
#
# COMPACT_ATOMS: atom_id res chain seq x y z
N MET A 1 41.80 -7.60 77.33
CA MET A 1 43.19 -7.46 76.82
C MET A 1 43.08 -6.76 75.48
N LYS A 2 43.47 -5.48 75.41
CA LYS A 2 44.72 -4.96 74.79
C LYS A 2 44.70 -5.09 73.25
N SER A 3 44.96 -4.08 72.42
CA SER A 3 45.38 -2.66 72.58
C SER A 3 45.30 -1.95 71.20
N TYR A 4 45.55 -0.66 70.95
CA TYR A 4 45.97 0.53 71.72
C TYR A 4 45.49 1.82 70.95
N LEU A 5 44.67 2.70 71.56
CA LEU A 5 44.64 4.19 71.46
C LEU A 5 44.58 4.92 70.07
N MET A 6 44.16 6.20 69.90
CA MET A 6 43.77 7.28 70.84
C MET A 6 42.76 8.29 70.20
N THR A 7 42.15 9.13 71.04
CA THR A 7 41.18 10.22 70.75
C THR A 7 41.79 11.53 70.22
N ALA A 8 41.00 12.34 69.47
CA ALA A 8 40.66 13.76 69.75
C ALA A 8 40.23 14.57 68.51
N TRP A 9 38.97 15.03 68.42
CA TRP A 9 38.52 16.07 67.45
C TRP A 9 37.39 16.94 68.02
N VAL A 10 37.74 18.03 68.73
CA VAL A 10 36.82 19.12 69.12
C VAL A 10 37.61 20.46 69.11
N VAL A 11 37.28 21.32 68.14
CA VAL A 11 37.47 22.80 68.09
C VAL A 11 38.90 23.39 68.25
N LEU A 12 39.45 23.98 67.19
CA LEU A 12 39.70 25.45 67.07
C LEU A 12 40.16 25.86 65.64
N PHE A 13 40.10 27.17 65.33
CA PHE A 13 40.39 27.82 64.03
C PHE A 13 39.37 27.50 62.91
N ALA A 14 38.45 28.36 62.49
CA ALA A 14 38.37 29.83 62.47
C ALA A 14 39.42 30.52 61.58
N ASN A 15 38.91 31.35 60.64
CA ASN A 15 39.61 32.12 59.60
C ASN A 15 40.15 31.35 58.37
N LEU A 16 39.25 31.10 57.40
CA LEU A 16 39.47 31.59 56.03
C LEU A 16 38.14 31.84 55.27
N ASN A 17 37.22 32.60 55.89
CA ASN A 17 36.05 33.16 55.20
C ASN A 17 36.45 34.46 54.49
N ALA A 18 36.92 34.39 53.24
CA ALA A 18 37.01 35.55 52.34
C ALA A 18 37.21 35.10 50.88
N VAL A 19 36.38 35.62 49.96
CA VAL A 19 36.58 35.68 48.49
C VAL A 19 36.59 34.31 47.75
N LEU A 20 35.67 33.95 46.83
CA LEU A 20 34.52 34.67 46.25
C LEU A 20 33.21 33.90 46.49
N SER A 21 32.28 34.51 47.23
CA SER A 21 30.87 34.43 46.85
C SER A 21 30.68 35.37 45.65
N ALA A 22 30.66 34.82 44.44
CA ALA A 22 30.03 35.53 43.34
C ALA A 22 28.53 35.58 43.65
N GLU A 23 28.09 36.69 44.26
CA GLU A 23 26.69 37.07 44.18
C GLU A 23 26.26 37.03 42.71
N PRO A 24 25.02 36.62 42.38
CA PRO A 24 24.52 36.80 41.03
C PRO A 24 24.56 38.29 40.74
N VAL A 25 25.56 38.72 39.96
CA VAL A 25 25.62 40.08 39.43
C VAL A 25 24.30 40.26 38.71
N ALA A 26 23.43 41.11 39.24
CA ALA A 26 22.24 41.53 38.53
C ALA A 26 22.73 42.18 37.23
N VAL A 27 22.69 41.42 36.13
CA VAL A 27 23.09 41.89 34.80
C VAL A 27 22.10 42.97 34.44
N SER A 28 22.49 44.20 34.73
CA SER A 28 21.59 45.34 34.64
C SER A 28 21.09 45.50 33.21
N ALA A 29 20.01 46.25 33.03
CA ALA A 29 19.50 46.68 31.72
C ALA A 29 20.50 47.55 30.91
N ALA A 30 21.79 47.52 31.21
CA ALA A 30 22.87 48.11 30.45
C ALA A 30 23.31 47.30 29.21
N GLU A 31 23.23 45.97 29.22
CA GLU A 31 23.76 45.13 28.12
C GLU A 31 23.03 45.38 26.79
N TYR A 32 21.71 45.65 26.83
CA TYR A 32 20.88 45.85 25.64
C TYR A 32 20.58 47.33 25.33
N LYS A 33 21.33 48.30 25.89
CA LYS A 33 21.06 49.74 25.70
C LYS A 33 21.15 50.22 24.25
N ASP A 34 22.00 49.57 23.44
CA ASP A 34 22.21 49.93 22.04
C ASP A 34 21.15 49.33 21.09
N TRP A 35 20.24 48.50 21.62
CA TRP A 35 19.10 47.96 20.88
C TRP A 35 17.92 48.91 20.93
N LYS A 36 17.52 49.42 19.76
CA LYS A 36 16.45 50.42 19.62
C LYS A 36 15.06 49.88 19.96
N HIS A 37 14.89 48.56 19.87
CA HIS A 37 13.61 47.90 20.02
C HIS A 37 13.75 46.66 20.90
N SER A 38 12.76 46.45 21.76
CA SER A 38 12.60 45.22 22.51
C SER A 38 11.12 44.93 22.75
N GLY A 39 10.80 43.66 23.04
CA GLY A 39 9.45 43.23 23.35
C GLY A 39 9.43 41.86 24.01
N SER A 40 8.30 41.52 24.61
CA SER A 40 8.11 40.28 25.36
C SER A 40 7.33 39.25 24.56
N MET A 41 7.76 38.00 24.62
CA MET A 41 7.03 36.81 24.20
C MET A 41 6.85 35.91 25.43
N TRP A 42 5.87 35.01 25.41
CA TRP A 42 5.53 34.18 26.57
C TRP A 42 5.48 32.70 26.22
N LEU A 43 6.08 31.87 27.07
CA LEU A 43 5.88 30.43 27.12
C LEU A 43 4.67 30.15 28.00
N LEU A 44 3.71 29.40 27.48
CA LEU A 44 2.47 29.01 28.16
C LEU A 44 2.43 27.48 28.30
N THR A 45 2.64 27.01 29.52
CA THR A 45 2.49 25.60 29.90
C THR A 45 1.22 25.36 30.73
N THR A 46 0.38 26.39 30.87
CA THR A 46 -0.99 26.30 31.42
C THR A 46 -1.92 25.54 30.47
N PRO A 47 -3.15 25.17 30.89
CA PRO A 47 -4.16 24.51 30.02
C PRO A 47 -4.60 25.32 28.78
N GLU A 48 -4.24 26.60 28.68
CA GLU A 48 -4.46 27.38 27.45
C GLU A 48 -3.30 27.31 26.44
N GLY A 49 -2.17 26.71 26.82
CA GLY A 49 -0.98 26.51 25.99
C GLY A 49 -0.64 25.03 25.83
N ALA A 50 0.62 24.67 26.07
CA ALA A 50 1.12 23.29 25.89
C ALA A 50 0.64 22.28 26.95
N GLU A 51 0.03 22.76 28.04
CA GLU A 51 -0.51 21.98 29.17
C GLU A 51 0.50 20.95 29.76
N LEU A 52 1.35 21.41 30.68
CA LEU A 52 2.19 20.53 31.51
C LEU A 52 1.70 20.56 32.97
N SER A 53 1.90 19.47 33.71
CA SER A 53 1.54 19.39 35.13
C SER A 53 2.33 20.40 35.96
N ALA A 54 1.76 20.90 37.06
CA ALA A 54 2.35 21.99 37.85
C ALA A 54 3.71 21.64 38.52
N ASP A 55 4.03 20.35 38.63
CA ASP A 55 5.30 19.81 39.13
C ASP A 55 6.35 19.59 38.03
N ALA A 56 5.98 19.65 36.74
CA ALA A 56 6.88 19.44 35.63
C ALA A 56 7.99 20.50 35.57
N LYS A 57 9.22 20.05 35.33
CA LYS A 57 10.41 20.87 35.12
C LYS A 57 11.20 20.31 33.94
N VAL A 58 11.44 21.15 32.93
CA VAL A 58 12.17 20.79 31.71
C VAL A 58 13.37 21.74 31.59
N GLU A 59 14.57 21.24 31.84
CA GLU A 59 15.80 22.04 31.89
C GLU A 59 16.49 22.10 30.52
N GLN A 60 17.12 23.23 30.19
CA GLN A 60 17.97 23.40 28.99
C GLN A 60 17.27 23.10 27.64
N PHE A 61 15.97 23.36 27.55
CA PHE A 61 15.12 23.03 26.41
C PHE A 61 15.28 24.04 25.23
N PRO A 62 15.57 23.59 24.00
CA PRO A 62 15.48 24.43 22.81
C PRO A 62 14.03 24.73 22.44
N VAL A 63 13.57 25.95 22.70
CA VAL A 63 12.25 26.44 22.29
C VAL A 63 12.33 27.02 20.88
N LEU A 64 11.48 26.54 19.98
CA LEU A 64 11.23 27.17 18.69
C LEU A 64 10.34 28.41 18.86
N VAL A 65 10.92 29.58 18.60
CA VAL A 65 10.24 30.86 18.49
C VAL A 65 9.97 31.15 17.01
N ARG A 66 8.73 31.46 16.65
CA ARG A 66 8.35 31.88 15.29
C ARG A 66 8.00 33.37 15.29
N LEU A 67 8.64 34.15 14.44
CA LEU A 67 8.34 35.58 14.24
C LEU A 67 7.49 35.75 12.98
N HIS A 68 6.53 36.68 13.01
CA HIS A 68 5.69 37.00 11.86
C HIS A 68 5.43 38.51 11.75
N ARG A 69 5.32 39.01 10.51
CA ARG A 69 5.01 40.42 10.17
C ARG A 69 3.69 40.99 10.73
N ASP A 70 2.88 40.14 11.38
CA ASP A 70 1.69 40.57 12.12
C ASP A 70 2.08 41.30 13.42
N PHE A 71 3.25 40.99 13.98
CA PHE A 71 3.72 41.51 15.28
C PHE A 71 5.21 41.92 15.31
N PHE A 72 6.00 41.56 14.30
CA PHE A 72 7.43 41.88 14.19
C PHE A 72 7.75 42.58 12.86
N ASP A 73 8.27 43.80 12.92
CA ASP A 73 8.65 44.57 11.74
C ASP A 73 10.07 44.20 11.28
N PHE A 74 10.15 43.35 10.25
CA PHE A 74 11.41 42.89 9.66
C PHE A 74 12.28 44.01 9.08
N ALA A 75 11.74 45.20 8.80
CA ALA A 75 12.52 46.34 8.34
C ALA A 75 13.32 47.03 9.47
N GLN A 76 13.01 46.73 10.73
CA GLN A 76 13.73 47.23 11.91
C GLN A 76 14.93 46.37 12.30
N ALA A 77 15.05 45.15 11.76
CA ALA A 77 16.15 44.23 11.99
C ALA A 77 17.12 44.20 10.79
N LYS A 78 18.29 43.60 10.98
CA LYS A 78 19.26 43.37 9.89
C LYS A 78 18.74 42.31 8.92
N ARG A 79 19.30 42.30 7.70
CA ARG A 79 18.82 41.50 6.55
C ARG A 79 18.59 40.01 6.86
N ASN A 80 19.38 39.44 7.77
CA ASN A 80 19.31 38.03 8.19
C ASN A 80 19.00 37.86 9.70
N GLY A 81 18.54 38.91 10.39
CA GLY A 81 18.32 38.87 11.84
C GLY A 81 19.60 38.93 12.70
N ASP A 82 20.75 39.35 12.14
CA ASP A 82 22.06 39.36 12.83
C ASP A 82 22.04 40.12 14.18
N ASP A 83 21.16 41.10 14.33
CA ASP A 83 21.00 41.93 15.52
C ASP A 83 19.95 41.42 16.52
N LEU A 84 19.31 40.26 16.28
CA LEU A 84 18.44 39.63 17.28
C LEU A 84 19.22 39.26 18.54
N ARG A 85 18.64 39.50 19.71
CA ARG A 85 19.08 38.92 20.99
C ARG A 85 17.88 38.42 21.79
N PHE A 86 18.08 37.37 22.58
CA PHE A 86 17.09 36.84 23.50
C PHE A 86 17.61 36.93 24.93
N SER A 87 16.75 37.30 25.88
CA SER A 87 17.09 37.30 27.30
C SER A 87 15.94 36.78 28.18
N SER A 88 16.30 36.27 29.36
CA SER A 88 15.34 35.95 30.42
C SER A 88 14.67 37.21 30.98
N THR A 89 13.68 37.03 31.87
CA THR A 89 12.99 38.12 32.57
C THR A 89 13.92 38.99 33.39
N THR A 90 14.96 38.37 33.98
CA THR A 90 16.02 39.00 34.79
C THR A 90 17.13 39.64 33.95
N GLY A 91 17.11 39.47 32.63
CA GLY A 91 18.08 40.07 31.69
C GLY A 91 19.21 39.13 31.26
N GLU A 92 19.26 37.90 31.77
CA GLU A 92 20.31 36.93 31.40
C GLU A 92 20.20 36.56 29.92
N ARG A 93 21.33 36.61 29.20
CA ARG A 93 21.40 36.29 27.78
C ARG A 93 21.12 34.81 27.50
N LEU A 94 20.32 34.55 26.46
CA LEU A 94 19.94 33.22 26.01
C LEU A 94 20.62 32.89 24.67
N ALA A 95 21.19 31.69 24.56
CA ALA A 95 21.73 31.19 23.29
C ALA A 95 20.59 30.93 22.29
N PHE A 96 20.80 31.26 21.03
CA PHE A 96 19.82 31.09 19.97
C PHE A 96 20.44 30.69 18.63
N GLN A 97 19.62 30.13 17.74
CA GLN A 97 19.94 29.81 16.36
C GLN A 97 18.79 30.27 15.47
N ILE A 98 19.08 31.08 14.46
CA ILE A 98 18.16 31.40 13.38
C ILE A 98 18.25 30.25 12.38
N GLU A 99 17.15 29.53 12.20
CA GLU A 99 17.03 28.43 11.23
C GLU A 99 16.47 28.95 9.90
N GLU A 100 15.38 29.73 9.96
CA GLU A 100 14.76 30.37 8.81
C GLU A 100 14.66 31.88 9.04
N TRP A 101 15.00 32.68 8.03
CA TRP A 101 14.73 34.12 8.00
C TRP A 101 14.33 34.57 6.59
N ASP A 102 13.03 34.77 6.37
CA ASP A 102 12.48 35.28 5.12
C ASP A 102 11.69 36.57 5.39
N ALA A 103 12.40 37.69 5.40
CA ALA A 103 11.83 39.02 5.56
C ALA A 103 10.85 39.43 4.43
N ALA A 104 10.92 38.79 3.26
CA ALA A 104 10.02 39.10 2.14
C ALA A 104 8.65 38.41 2.32
N LYS A 105 8.64 37.17 2.80
CA LYS A 105 7.42 36.50 3.29
C LYS A 105 6.96 37.04 4.64
N GLY A 106 7.88 37.62 5.42
CA GLY A 106 7.65 38.14 6.76
C GLY A 106 7.54 37.03 7.82
N VAL A 107 8.40 36.01 7.71
CA VAL A 107 8.51 34.86 8.64
C VAL A 107 9.95 34.67 9.09
N ALA A 108 10.13 34.17 10.32
CA ALA A 108 11.39 33.58 10.75
C ALA A 108 11.15 32.49 11.81
N SER A 109 12.04 31.50 11.84
CA SER A 109 12.05 30.38 12.77
C SER A 109 13.39 30.38 13.52
N VAL A 110 13.33 30.48 14.86
CA VAL A 110 14.50 30.72 15.71
C VAL A 110 14.44 29.81 16.94
N TRP A 111 15.44 28.95 17.13
CA TRP A 111 15.58 28.16 18.35
C TRP A 111 16.23 28.99 19.45
N VAL A 112 15.71 28.91 20.67
CA VAL A 112 16.20 29.64 21.86
C VAL A 112 16.34 28.66 23.01
N ARG A 113 17.54 28.52 23.57
CA ARG A 113 17.82 27.59 24.65
C ARG A 113 17.38 28.14 26.00
N MET A 114 16.29 27.59 26.54
CA MET A 114 15.72 27.98 27.83
C MET A 114 16.35 27.21 28.99
N PRO A 115 16.91 27.88 30.03
CA PRO A 115 17.54 27.18 31.16
C PRO A 115 16.58 26.29 31.94
N LEU A 116 15.33 26.72 32.13
CA LEU A 116 14.27 25.99 32.80
C LEU A 116 12.90 26.41 32.26
N ILE A 117 12.07 25.43 31.92
CA ILE A 117 10.63 25.57 31.69
C ILE A 117 9.90 24.84 32.82
N THR A 118 8.93 25.50 33.43
CA THR A 118 8.07 24.98 34.50
C THR A 118 6.68 24.69 33.95
N GLY A 119 6.02 23.65 34.44
CA GLY A 119 4.65 23.33 34.05
C GLY A 119 3.59 24.18 34.76
N ASN A 120 2.38 24.22 34.18
CA ASN A 120 1.29 25.12 34.57
C ASN A 120 1.72 26.58 34.85
N SER A 121 2.60 27.11 33.99
CA SER A 121 3.32 28.36 34.21
C SER A 121 3.23 29.28 33.00
N ARG A 122 3.59 30.55 33.22
CA ARG A 122 3.73 31.58 32.20
C ARG A 122 5.08 32.27 32.36
N GLN A 123 5.98 32.03 31.41
CA GLN A 123 7.36 32.52 31.49
C GLN A 123 7.65 33.48 30.35
N GLU A 124 8.09 34.70 30.67
CA GLU A 124 8.49 35.71 29.69
C GLU A 124 9.88 35.39 29.11
N ILE A 125 10.01 35.60 27.80
CA ILE A 125 11.27 35.74 27.06
C ILE A 125 11.27 37.13 26.45
N LYS A 126 12.37 37.86 26.54
CA LYS A 126 12.53 39.15 25.87
C LYS A 126 13.31 38.98 24.58
N VAL A 127 12.86 39.67 23.54
CA VAL A 127 13.52 39.77 22.23
C VAL A 127 13.99 41.21 22.06
N HIS A 128 15.22 41.41 21.57
CA HIS A 128 15.81 42.73 21.30
C HIS A 128 16.29 42.78 19.84
N TRP A 129 16.03 43.89 19.13
CA TRP A 129 16.51 44.15 17.76
C TRP A 129 16.76 45.65 17.51
N GLY A 130 17.24 46.02 16.32
CA GLY A 130 17.50 47.40 15.89
C GLY A 130 18.93 47.91 16.11
N ASN A 131 19.89 47.03 16.43
CA ASN A 131 21.30 47.41 16.62
C ASN A 131 22.11 47.17 15.34
N ALA A 132 22.28 48.21 14.53
CA ALA A 132 23.00 48.14 13.25
C ALA A 132 24.45 47.63 13.38
N ASN A 133 25.10 47.89 14.53
CA ASN A 133 26.49 47.54 14.80
C ASN A 133 26.67 46.09 15.30
N ALA A 134 25.59 45.39 15.65
CA ALA A 134 25.67 44.02 16.15
C ALA A 134 26.11 43.03 15.05
N SER A 135 27.01 42.10 15.40
CA SER A 135 27.27 40.89 14.62
C SER A 135 26.25 39.81 14.95
N SER A 136 26.06 38.84 14.05
CA SER A 136 25.22 37.67 14.35
C SER A 136 25.78 36.87 15.52
N GLU A 137 24.86 36.32 16.32
CA GLU A 137 25.13 35.39 17.43
C GLU A 137 24.32 34.09 17.30
N SER A 138 23.75 33.85 16.11
CA SER A 138 23.08 32.61 15.78
C SER A 138 24.09 31.45 15.78
N ASP A 139 24.00 30.55 16.75
CA ASP A 139 24.91 29.42 16.94
C ASP A 139 24.13 28.16 17.36
N GLY A 140 23.95 27.24 16.42
CA GLY A 140 23.32 25.94 16.68
C GLY A 140 24.07 25.10 17.70
N LYS A 141 25.40 25.24 17.81
CA LYS A 141 26.20 24.52 18.82
C LYS A 141 26.01 25.06 20.22
N ALA A 142 25.61 26.32 20.37
CA ALA A 142 25.24 26.88 21.67
C ALA A 142 23.85 26.38 22.12
N VAL A 143 22.91 26.23 21.18
CA VAL A 143 21.56 25.74 21.43
C VAL A 143 21.52 24.21 21.65
N PHE A 144 22.13 23.45 20.76
CA PHE A 144 22.11 21.98 20.72
C PHE A 144 23.51 21.42 20.96
N ASN A 145 23.75 20.84 22.13
CA ASN A 145 25.02 20.18 22.44
C ASN A 145 24.90 19.12 23.55
N ALA A 146 26.01 18.48 23.88
CA ALA A 146 26.06 17.41 24.88
C ALA A 146 25.58 17.83 26.28
N SER A 147 25.65 19.13 26.64
CA SER A 147 25.19 19.60 27.96
C SER A 147 23.66 19.66 28.12
N ASN A 148 22.91 19.66 27.01
CA ASN A 148 21.47 19.39 26.98
C ASN A 148 21.12 18.08 26.23
N GLY A 149 22.12 17.20 26.16
CA GLY A 149 21.99 15.81 25.72
C GLY A 149 21.92 15.58 24.22
N TYR A 150 22.05 16.61 23.38
CA TYR A 150 22.09 16.45 21.92
C TYR A 150 23.47 16.02 21.46
N LEU A 151 23.52 15.00 20.59
CA LEU A 151 24.74 14.60 19.90
C LEU A 151 24.72 15.12 18.46
N SER A 152 23.61 14.96 17.75
CA SER A 152 23.46 15.46 16.38
C SER A 152 22.02 15.88 16.08
N VAL A 153 21.86 16.91 15.24
CA VAL A 153 20.59 17.56 14.87
C VAL A 153 20.65 17.94 13.39
N TRP A 154 19.60 17.63 12.63
CA TRP A 154 19.45 18.04 11.23
C TRP A 154 18.13 18.79 11.04
N HIS A 155 18.21 20.10 10.81
CA HIS A 155 17.08 20.93 10.35
C HIS A 155 16.76 20.78 8.85
N MET A 156 17.37 19.81 8.16
CA MET A 156 17.09 19.44 6.75
C MET A 156 17.20 20.53 5.66
N ASN A 157 17.67 21.73 6.03
CA ASN A 157 18.02 22.83 5.14
C ASN A 157 19.10 22.47 4.10
N ASP A 158 19.28 23.34 3.10
CA ASP A 158 20.32 23.20 2.06
C ASP A 158 21.50 24.17 2.33
N PRO A 159 22.76 23.71 2.48
CA PRO A 159 23.20 22.31 2.47
C PRO A 159 22.83 21.56 3.76
N VAL A 160 22.49 20.28 3.60
CA VAL A 160 22.15 19.39 4.71
C VAL A 160 23.39 19.15 5.56
N HIS A 161 23.33 19.48 6.85
CA HIS A 161 24.43 19.34 7.79
C HIS A 161 23.94 19.05 9.22
N ASP A 162 24.86 18.64 10.09
CA ASP A 162 24.61 18.46 11.52
C ASP A 162 24.85 19.79 12.25
N ASP A 163 23.82 20.33 12.90
CA ASP A 163 23.83 21.64 13.56
C ASP A 163 24.61 21.67 14.89
N THR A 164 24.85 20.51 15.52
CA THR A 164 25.87 20.41 16.59
C THR A 164 27.29 20.46 16.00
N GLY A 165 27.40 20.23 14.69
CA GLY A 165 28.62 20.17 13.89
C GLY A 165 29.64 19.18 14.46
N THR A 166 29.16 18.02 14.88
CA THR A 166 29.97 16.84 15.24
C THR A 166 30.20 15.92 14.05
N LEU A 167 29.27 15.89 13.09
CA LEU A 167 29.29 14.99 11.95
C LEU A 167 29.36 15.73 10.60
N THR A 168 29.94 15.06 9.60
CA THR A 168 29.82 15.46 8.20
C THR A 168 28.66 14.72 7.57
N SER A 169 27.79 15.43 6.85
CA SER A 169 26.63 14.86 6.16
C SER A 169 26.92 14.72 4.67
N THR A 170 26.51 13.60 4.08
CA THR A 170 26.56 13.37 2.63
C THR A 170 25.15 13.08 2.12
N ASP A 171 24.58 14.00 1.34
CA ASP A 171 23.36 13.77 0.57
C ASP A 171 23.69 13.00 -0.72
N THR A 172 22.98 11.90 -0.97
CA THR A 172 23.18 11.05 -2.15
C THR A 172 22.21 11.36 -3.31
N GLY A 173 21.28 12.30 -3.12
CA GLY A 173 20.34 12.80 -4.14
C GLY A 173 18.90 12.98 -3.65
N THR A 174 18.69 13.52 -2.45
CA THR A 174 17.38 14.02 -1.99
C THR A 174 17.07 15.39 -2.60
N ALA A 175 15.85 15.90 -2.42
CA ALA A 175 15.42 17.22 -2.88
C ALA A 175 14.88 18.08 -1.73
N SER A 176 14.91 19.41 -1.85
CA SER A 176 14.31 20.32 -0.85
C SER A 176 12.78 20.36 -0.98
N THR A 177 12.07 20.41 0.15
CA THR A 177 10.61 20.52 0.24
C THR A 177 10.21 21.37 1.45
N THR A 178 8.92 21.71 1.60
CA THR A 178 8.44 22.46 2.78
C THR A 178 8.34 21.54 3.99
N GLY A 179 9.02 21.89 5.08
CA GLY A 179 9.04 21.13 6.32
C GLY A 179 7.89 21.44 7.28
N VAL A 180 7.96 20.86 8.47
CA VAL A 180 7.22 21.27 9.67
C VAL A 180 7.84 22.54 10.26
N ILE A 181 9.16 22.67 10.10
CA ILE A 181 9.95 23.87 10.37
C ILE A 181 10.84 24.09 9.15
N GLY A 182 10.99 25.34 8.70
CA GLY A 182 11.85 25.68 7.56
C GLY A 182 11.67 24.80 6.32
N ALA A 183 12.78 24.20 5.87
CA ALA A 183 12.83 23.32 4.71
C ALA A 183 13.20 21.88 5.11
N ALA A 184 12.40 20.92 4.65
CA ALA A 184 12.63 19.49 4.80
C ALA A 184 13.35 18.89 3.58
N ARG A 185 13.71 17.60 3.66
CA ARG A 185 14.20 16.82 2.51
C ARG A 185 13.18 15.78 2.06
N HIS A 186 12.89 15.77 0.76
CA HIS A 186 12.16 14.73 0.06
C HIS A 186 13.12 13.63 -0.44
N PHE A 187 12.80 12.39 -0.12
CA PHE A 187 13.56 11.19 -0.46
C PHE A 187 12.77 10.43 -1.55
N PRO A 188 13.31 10.24 -2.76
CA PRO A 188 12.62 9.53 -3.84
C PRO A 188 12.78 7.98 -3.81
N GLY A 189 13.39 7.43 -2.75
CA GLY A 189 13.84 6.03 -2.72
C GLY A 189 15.15 5.79 -3.48
N GLY A 190 15.96 4.84 -3.01
CA GLY A 190 17.33 4.61 -3.49
C GLY A 190 18.30 5.76 -3.18
N LYS A 191 17.84 6.77 -2.44
CA LYS A 191 18.50 8.03 -2.10
C LYS A 191 18.24 8.38 -0.65
N GLY A 192 19.26 8.89 0.04
CA GLY A 192 19.16 9.38 1.40
C GLY A 192 20.46 10.01 1.90
N LEU A 193 20.59 10.14 3.23
CA LEU A 193 21.69 10.87 3.86
C LEU A 193 22.58 9.91 4.65
N PHE A 194 23.89 10.12 4.55
CA PHE A 194 24.91 9.41 5.32
C PHE A 194 25.57 10.37 6.31
N GLY A 195 25.54 10.02 7.60
CA GLY A 195 26.13 10.81 8.70
C GLY A 195 27.49 10.31 9.19
N GLY A 196 28.09 9.33 8.51
CA GLY A 196 29.40 8.76 8.85
C GLY A 196 29.35 7.31 9.33
N ASP A 197 30.48 6.60 9.17
CA ASP A 197 30.69 5.19 9.55
C ASP A 197 31.67 5.00 10.71
N LYS A 198 32.18 6.12 11.26
CA LYS A 198 33.21 6.18 12.31
C LYS A 198 32.86 7.20 13.39
N ILE A 199 31.66 7.11 13.95
CA ILE A 199 31.14 8.03 14.96
C ILE A 199 31.57 7.56 16.36
N PRO A 200 32.51 8.22 17.05
CA PRO A 200 33.04 7.72 18.32
C PRO A 200 32.11 7.98 19.51
N ASP A 201 31.38 9.10 19.48
CA ASP A 201 30.68 9.69 20.64
C ASP A 201 29.19 9.29 20.75
N TYR A 202 28.72 8.41 19.87
CA TYR A 202 27.35 7.88 19.94
C TYR A 202 27.19 6.86 21.09
N PRO A 203 25.96 6.67 21.62
CA PRO A 203 25.73 5.82 22.78
C PRO A 203 26.19 4.37 22.55
N THR A 204 26.91 3.83 23.53
CA THR A 204 27.44 2.45 23.50
C THR A 204 26.76 1.56 24.54
N GLY A 205 26.88 0.25 24.38
CA GLY A 205 26.24 -0.75 25.23
C GLY A 205 24.73 -0.51 25.29
N SER A 206 24.23 -0.32 26.52
CA SER A 206 22.84 0.04 26.83
C SER A 206 22.70 1.44 27.42
N ASN A 207 23.63 2.34 27.11
CA ASN A 207 23.62 3.71 27.62
C ASN A 207 22.32 4.45 27.23
N PRO A 208 21.83 5.36 28.09
CA PRO A 208 20.65 6.17 27.83
C PRO A 208 20.72 6.89 26.48
N HIS A 209 19.62 6.91 25.74
CA HIS A 209 19.54 7.66 24.50
C HIS A 209 18.11 7.95 24.07
N SER A 210 17.98 8.87 23.11
CA SER A 210 16.74 9.11 22.36
C SER A 210 17.05 9.32 20.87
N THR A 211 16.08 8.99 20.02
CA THR A 211 16.13 9.19 18.57
C THR A 211 14.79 9.78 18.13
N GLU A 212 14.83 10.87 17.38
CA GLU A 212 13.68 11.72 17.04
C GLU A 212 13.67 12.03 15.54
N VAL A 213 12.48 12.14 14.95
CA VAL A 213 12.26 12.57 13.56
C VAL A 213 10.83 13.07 13.38
N TRP A 214 10.64 14.08 12.52
CA TRP A 214 9.37 14.34 11.85
C TRP A 214 9.40 13.68 10.46
N PHE A 215 8.34 12.99 10.08
CA PHE A 215 8.25 12.34 8.77
C PHE A 215 6.86 12.45 8.14
N ARG A 216 6.81 12.47 6.81
CA ARG A 216 5.60 12.38 5.98
C ARG A 216 5.82 11.31 4.91
N PRO A 217 5.35 10.07 5.12
CA PRO A 217 5.68 8.95 4.26
C PRO A 217 4.75 8.85 3.04
N GLU A 218 5.25 8.37 1.91
CA GLU A 218 4.44 8.03 0.72
C GLU A 218 4.10 6.54 0.64
N ARG A 219 4.83 5.67 1.37
CA ARG A 219 4.58 4.23 1.46
C ARG A 219 5.09 3.63 2.79
N PRO A 220 4.51 2.53 3.27
CA PRO A 220 5.02 1.79 4.42
C PRO A 220 6.21 0.88 4.05
N ASN A 221 6.75 0.19 5.05
CA ASN A 221 7.89 -0.73 4.99
C ASN A 221 9.21 -0.07 4.60
N THR A 222 9.60 0.91 5.41
CA THR A 222 10.80 1.73 5.22
C THR A 222 11.44 2.13 6.55
N THR A 223 12.73 2.43 6.49
CA THR A 223 13.62 2.89 7.55
C THR A 223 13.76 4.43 7.53
N LEU A 224 13.31 5.10 8.59
CA LEU A 224 13.39 6.56 8.74
C LEU A 224 14.81 7.00 9.14
N ILE A 225 15.38 6.33 10.15
CA ILE A 225 16.73 6.57 10.66
C ILE A 225 17.28 5.27 11.25
N ALA A 226 18.56 5.01 11.03
CA ALA A 226 19.25 3.85 11.59
C ALA A 226 20.69 4.19 12.01
N TRP A 227 21.07 3.79 13.23
CA TRP A 227 22.42 4.01 13.77
C TRP A 227 22.93 2.85 14.65
N GLY A 228 24.26 2.79 14.83
CA GLY A 228 24.95 1.73 15.56
C GLY A 228 25.85 0.86 14.65
N ASN A 229 25.81 -0.46 14.80
CA ASN A 229 26.61 -1.41 14.02
C ASN A 229 25.79 -2.63 13.57
N GLU A 230 26.14 -3.21 12.42
CA GLU A 230 25.51 -4.44 11.93
C GLU A 230 25.99 -5.70 12.68
N GLN A 231 25.39 -5.91 13.85
CA GLN A 231 25.53 -7.10 14.70
C GLN A 231 24.27 -7.23 15.58
N GLY A 232 23.99 -8.43 16.10
CA GLY A 232 22.90 -8.63 17.06
C GLY A 232 23.00 -7.67 18.25
N GLN A 233 21.89 -7.05 18.62
CA GLN A 233 21.76 -6.03 19.68
C GLN A 233 22.60 -4.75 19.43
N GLY A 234 23.20 -4.58 18.25
CA GLY A 234 24.20 -3.53 17.99
C GLY A 234 23.68 -2.25 17.36
N LYS A 235 22.39 -2.14 17.05
CA LYS A 235 21.81 -1.03 16.29
C LYS A 235 20.44 -0.60 16.80
N VAL A 236 20.06 0.62 16.45
CA VAL A 236 18.73 1.21 16.61
C VAL A 236 18.23 1.56 15.21
N VAL A 237 17.11 0.97 14.79
CA VAL A 237 16.50 1.19 13.48
C VAL A 237 15.05 1.62 13.69
N MET A 238 14.71 2.86 13.33
CA MET A 238 13.34 3.36 13.37
C MET A 238 12.68 3.16 12.00
N GLN A 239 11.54 2.50 11.98
CA GLN A 239 10.89 2.08 10.75
C GLN A 239 9.40 2.42 10.73
N TYR A 240 8.90 2.80 9.57
CA TYR A 240 7.48 2.87 9.27
C TYR A 240 7.09 1.56 8.56
N ARG A 241 6.25 0.75 9.19
CA ARG A 241 5.91 -0.63 8.79
C ARG A 241 4.45 -0.76 8.37
N SER A 242 4.10 -1.89 7.79
CA SER A 242 2.73 -2.24 7.41
C SER A 242 2.13 -3.30 8.38
N PRO A 243 0.85 -3.21 8.81
CA PRO A 243 -0.09 -2.11 8.58
C PRO A 243 0.46 -0.80 9.16
N PRO A 244 -0.02 0.39 8.79
CA PRO A 244 0.79 1.61 8.89
C PRO A 244 1.08 2.00 10.35
N HIS A 245 2.27 1.70 10.87
CA HIS A 245 2.68 1.95 12.27
C HIS A 245 4.20 2.14 12.38
N ILE A 246 4.67 2.63 13.52
CA ILE A 246 6.11 2.71 13.80
C ILE A 246 6.61 1.44 14.49
N GLN A 247 7.75 0.92 14.05
CA GLN A 247 8.49 -0.17 14.69
C GLN A 247 9.94 0.24 14.92
N MET A 248 10.43 0.04 16.15
CA MET A 248 11.84 0.05 16.47
C MET A 248 12.41 -1.36 16.34
N ASP A 249 13.28 -1.60 15.37
CA ASP A 249 14.05 -2.83 15.28
C ASP A 249 15.47 -2.60 15.81
N CYS A 250 15.66 -2.99 17.06
CA CYS A 250 16.92 -2.93 17.79
C CYS A 250 17.60 -4.32 17.85
N TYR A 251 17.32 -5.16 16.84
CA TYR A 251 17.94 -6.45 16.51
C TYR A 251 18.09 -7.42 17.70
N PHE A 252 16.96 -7.97 18.15
CA PHE A 252 16.86 -8.94 19.28
C PHE A 252 17.30 -8.38 20.65
N SER A 253 17.09 -7.09 20.88
CA SER A 253 17.28 -6.46 22.19
C SER A 253 15.97 -5.98 22.82
N GLY A 254 16.01 -5.63 24.11
CA GLY A 254 14.96 -4.87 24.80
C GLY A 254 14.79 -3.43 24.29
N GLY A 255 15.56 -3.02 23.27
CA GLY A 255 15.29 -1.83 22.47
C GLY A 255 14.13 -2.01 21.48
N ASN A 256 13.68 -3.24 21.21
CA ASN A 256 12.59 -3.50 20.27
C ASN A 256 11.25 -3.03 20.87
N VAL A 257 10.54 -2.13 20.18
CA VAL A 257 9.21 -1.66 20.56
C VAL A 257 8.39 -1.30 19.31
N GLY A 258 7.14 -1.76 19.25
CA GLY A 258 6.18 -1.39 18.21
C GLY A 258 5.14 -0.41 18.75
N GLY A 259 4.67 0.49 17.89
CA GLY A 259 3.57 1.42 18.18
C GLY A 259 2.21 0.74 18.03
N ALA A 260 1.25 1.14 18.86
CA ALA A 260 -0.12 0.63 18.83
C ALA A 260 -1.01 1.41 17.83
N SER A 261 -0.70 2.67 17.56
CA SER A 261 -1.52 3.54 16.71
C SER A 261 -1.23 3.35 15.22
N ARG A 262 -2.28 3.44 14.40
CA ARG A 262 -2.13 3.56 12.94
C ARG A 262 -1.64 4.97 12.59
N VAL A 263 -0.50 5.07 11.94
CA VAL A 263 0.07 6.32 11.39
C VAL A 263 -0.30 6.42 9.89
N PRO A 264 -1.13 7.40 9.47
CA PRO A 264 -1.53 7.55 8.08
C PRO A 264 -0.35 7.78 7.11
N VAL A 265 -0.53 7.34 5.86
CA VAL A 265 0.34 7.72 4.74
C VAL A 265 -0.01 9.16 4.34
N GLY A 266 0.99 10.00 4.06
CA GLY A 266 0.82 11.38 3.59
C GLY A 266 0.70 12.46 4.67
N ASP A 267 0.62 12.11 5.96
CA ASP A 267 0.53 13.08 7.08
C ASP A 267 1.89 13.26 7.78
N TRP A 268 2.20 14.50 8.19
CA TRP A 268 3.36 14.79 9.05
C TRP A 268 3.15 14.22 10.46
N THR A 269 4.06 13.36 10.89
CA THR A 269 4.03 12.70 12.20
C THR A 269 5.37 12.89 12.92
N HIS A 270 5.31 13.25 14.21
CA HIS A 270 6.47 13.32 15.10
C HIS A 270 6.66 11.99 15.82
N VAL A 271 7.89 11.48 15.83
CA VAL A 271 8.23 10.21 16.48
C VAL A 271 9.44 10.40 17.38
N VAL A 272 9.34 9.91 18.63
CA VAL A 272 10.48 9.83 19.55
C VAL A 272 10.58 8.42 20.12
N HIS A 273 11.74 7.79 19.93
CA HIS A 273 12.14 6.60 20.65
C HIS A 273 13.08 6.99 21.80
N THR A 274 12.88 6.43 22.99
CA THR A 274 13.77 6.61 24.15
C THR A 274 14.14 5.26 24.74
N TYR A 275 15.41 5.08 25.11
CA TYR A 275 15.90 3.81 25.66
C TYR A 275 16.87 4.00 26.84
N ARG A 276 16.76 3.12 27.85
CA ARG A 276 17.77 2.90 28.90
C ARG A 276 17.65 1.48 29.47
N GLU A 277 18.75 0.74 29.56
CA GLU A 277 18.84 -0.51 30.35
C GLU A 277 17.72 -1.56 30.08
N GLY A 278 17.32 -1.72 28.82
CA GLY A 278 16.27 -2.65 28.40
C GLY A 278 14.84 -2.11 28.54
N GLU A 279 14.67 -0.83 28.88
CA GLU A 279 13.39 -0.11 28.76
C GLU A 279 13.39 0.72 27.47
N ALA A 280 12.55 0.36 26.51
CA ALA A 280 12.24 1.14 25.33
C ALA A 280 10.84 1.74 25.44
N ARG A 281 10.71 3.03 25.08
CA ARG A 281 9.43 3.72 24.94
C ARG A 281 9.38 4.42 23.59
N LEU A 282 8.22 4.38 22.97
CA LEU A 282 7.94 4.97 21.67
C LEU A 282 6.78 5.95 21.83
N TYR A 283 6.99 7.17 21.36
CA TYR A 283 6.01 8.25 21.38
C TYR A 283 5.68 8.67 19.96
N VAL A 284 4.41 8.90 19.69
CA VAL A 284 3.88 9.42 18.42
C VAL A 284 3.11 10.70 18.74
N ASN A 285 3.43 11.80 18.06
CA ASN A 285 2.79 13.11 18.24
C ASN A 285 2.69 13.55 19.72
N GLY A 286 3.80 13.40 20.45
CA GLY A 286 3.90 13.77 21.86
C GLY A 286 3.25 12.81 22.86
N VAL A 287 2.61 11.73 22.41
CA VAL A 287 1.87 10.76 23.25
C VAL A 287 2.56 9.40 23.25
N LEU A 288 2.59 8.70 24.39
CA LEU A 288 3.15 7.36 24.51
C LEU A 288 2.30 6.36 23.71
N ASP A 289 2.91 5.70 22.72
CA ASP A 289 2.23 4.78 21.79
C ASP A 289 2.71 3.32 21.90
N GLY A 290 3.92 3.10 22.42
CA GLY A 290 4.48 1.76 22.60
C GLY A 290 5.48 1.67 23.76
N THR A 291 5.53 0.51 24.41
CA THR A 291 6.51 0.21 25.48
C THR A 291 7.04 -1.20 25.37
N ASN A 292 8.35 -1.38 25.53
CA ASN A 292 8.96 -2.64 25.95
C ASN A 292 9.73 -2.39 27.24
N ILE A 293 9.38 -3.12 28.31
CA ILE A 293 10.02 -3.00 29.61
C ILE A 293 10.67 -4.35 29.93
N LYS A 294 11.99 -4.42 29.68
CA LYS A 294 12.87 -5.54 30.04
C LYS A 294 12.50 -6.89 29.41
N GLN A 295 11.85 -6.89 28.24
CA GLN A 295 11.67 -8.09 27.43
C GLN A 295 12.78 -8.18 26.36
N GLY A 296 13.69 -9.14 26.53
CA GLY A 296 14.86 -9.34 25.67
C GLY A 296 16.18 -8.94 26.36
N GLY A 297 17.30 -9.25 25.71
CA GLY A 297 18.63 -8.87 26.21
C GLY A 297 18.93 -7.37 26.00
N PRO A 298 19.86 -6.76 26.76
CA PRO A 298 20.23 -5.36 26.59
C PRO A 298 20.77 -5.06 25.18
N LEU A 299 20.61 -3.81 24.72
CA LEU A 299 21.43 -3.26 23.62
C LEU A 299 22.92 -3.37 23.94
N ASN A 300 23.71 -3.60 22.90
CA ASN A 300 25.15 -3.84 22.91
C ASN A 300 25.83 -3.10 21.74
N ILE A 301 25.54 -1.80 21.63
CA ILE A 301 26.10 -0.92 20.59
C ILE A 301 27.61 -0.73 20.84
N ARG A 302 28.44 -0.83 19.80
CA ARG A 302 29.89 -0.64 19.88
C ARG A 302 30.30 0.70 19.27
N THR A 303 31.37 1.28 19.80
CA THR A 303 32.07 2.40 19.17
C THR A 303 33.16 1.87 18.22
N PRO A 304 33.40 2.51 17.06
CA PRO A 304 32.61 3.59 16.52
C PRO A 304 31.28 3.11 15.92
N ALA A 305 30.24 3.93 16.08
CA ALA A 305 28.93 3.75 15.47
C ALA A 305 28.88 4.30 14.04
N ARG A 306 27.76 4.03 13.36
CA ARG A 306 27.42 4.52 12.01
C ARG A 306 26.05 5.19 12.04
N LEU A 307 25.75 6.07 11.09
CA LEU A 307 24.43 6.69 10.91
C LEU A 307 24.01 6.76 9.44
N PHE A 308 22.76 6.37 9.18
CA PHE A 308 22.05 6.57 7.92
C PHE A 308 20.65 7.15 8.20
N ILE A 309 20.18 8.03 7.32
CA ILE A 309 18.83 8.62 7.36
C ILE A 309 18.13 8.29 6.02
N GLY A 310 16.88 7.83 6.10
CA GLY A 310 16.12 7.27 4.98
C GLY A 310 16.54 5.86 4.54
N GLY A 311 17.30 5.14 5.38
CA GLY A 311 17.87 3.83 5.03
C GLY A 311 18.87 3.27 6.02
N TRP A 312 19.58 2.21 5.60
CA TRP A 312 20.66 1.56 6.37
C TRP A 312 21.71 0.95 5.42
N TYR A 313 23.01 1.15 5.71
CA TYR A 313 24.13 0.60 4.92
C TYR A 313 24.06 0.91 3.41
N ASN A 314 23.74 2.16 3.06
CA ASN A 314 23.52 2.64 1.69
C ASN A 314 22.33 2.01 0.93
N ASN A 315 21.52 1.16 1.59
CA ASN A 315 20.21 0.80 1.10
C ASN A 315 19.18 1.80 1.64
N TYR A 316 18.80 2.77 0.81
CA TYR A 316 17.83 3.81 1.14
C TYR A 316 16.45 3.41 0.62
N ASP A 317 15.58 2.99 1.52
CA ASP A 317 14.24 2.46 1.19
C ASP A 317 13.12 3.50 1.35
N PHE A 318 13.41 4.66 1.97
CA PHE A 318 12.44 5.70 2.29
C PHE A 318 11.98 6.51 1.08
N VAL A 319 10.67 6.74 1.05
CA VAL A 319 9.97 7.54 0.04
C VAL A 319 8.99 8.46 0.76
N GLY A 320 9.13 9.76 0.55
CA GLY A 320 8.44 10.83 1.27
C GLY A 320 9.41 11.82 1.90
N ASP A 321 8.96 12.58 2.89
CA ASP A 321 9.71 13.70 3.45
C ASP A 321 10.17 13.44 4.89
N LEU A 322 11.39 13.85 5.23
CA LEU A 322 11.91 13.89 6.61
C LEU A 322 12.30 15.31 7.00
N ASP A 323 12.11 15.61 8.29
CA ASP A 323 12.42 16.87 8.94
C ASP A 323 12.91 16.61 10.37
N GLU A 324 13.65 17.55 10.96
CA GLU A 324 14.03 17.56 12.39
C GLU A 324 14.57 16.21 12.94
N VAL A 325 15.55 15.63 12.25
CA VAL A 325 16.16 14.35 12.70
C VAL A 325 17.16 14.62 13.81
N ARG A 326 17.07 13.88 14.93
CA ARG A 326 17.95 14.09 16.10
C ARG A 326 18.38 12.81 16.79
N VAL A 327 19.61 12.82 17.32
CA VAL A 327 20.16 11.77 18.20
C VAL A 327 20.63 12.41 19.50
N SER A 328 20.23 11.82 20.64
CA SER A 328 20.55 12.32 21.99
C SER A 328 21.10 11.22 22.90
N ASN A 329 22.01 11.55 23.82
CA ASN A 329 22.60 10.63 24.81
C ASN A 329 21.84 10.59 26.16
N VAL A 330 20.58 11.04 26.15
CA VAL A 330 19.68 11.07 27.31
C VAL A 330 18.34 10.45 26.94
N VAL A 331 17.63 9.89 27.92
CA VAL A 331 16.20 9.58 27.80
C VAL A 331 15.42 10.90 27.94
N ARG A 332 14.75 11.34 26.88
CA ARG A 332 13.80 12.47 26.98
C ARG A 332 12.60 12.04 27.82
N SER A 333 12.14 12.91 28.74
CA SER A 333 10.98 12.62 29.57
C SER A 333 9.67 12.77 28.79
N PRO A 334 8.54 12.20 29.26
CA PRO A 334 7.24 12.40 28.61
C PRO A 334 6.88 13.88 28.43
N GLU A 335 7.23 14.73 29.42
CA GLU A 335 7.00 16.17 29.41
C GLU A 335 7.85 16.86 28.34
N TRP A 336 9.13 16.45 28.19
CA TRP A 336 10.00 16.94 27.11
C TRP A 336 9.42 16.60 25.74
N VAL A 337 9.01 15.33 25.53
CA VAL A 337 8.51 14.84 24.24
C VAL A 337 7.18 15.50 23.87
N LYS A 338 6.26 15.65 24.84
CA LYS A 338 5.03 16.43 24.66
C LYS A 338 5.34 17.90 24.33
N LEU A 339 6.29 18.52 25.03
CA LEU A 339 6.66 19.93 24.80
C LEU A 339 7.30 20.14 23.43
N GLN A 340 8.12 19.19 22.96
CA GLN A 340 8.65 19.18 21.59
C GLN A 340 7.51 19.20 20.57
N TYR A 341 6.59 18.24 20.63
CA TYR A 341 5.45 18.19 19.70
C TYR A 341 4.60 19.46 19.75
N GLU A 342 4.21 19.92 20.96
CA GLU A 342 3.37 21.11 21.16
C GLU A 342 4.01 22.43 20.70
N ASN A 343 5.35 22.49 20.63
CA ASN A 343 6.12 23.65 20.16
C ASN A 343 6.46 23.58 18.66
N GLN A 344 6.80 22.39 18.16
CA GLN A 344 7.29 22.19 16.79
C GLN A 344 6.14 22.12 15.78
N LYS A 345 5.01 21.51 16.12
CA LYS A 345 3.89 21.32 15.19
C LYS A 345 3.37 22.64 14.57
N PRO A 346 2.72 22.61 13.40
CA PRO A 346 1.98 23.76 12.89
C PRO A 346 0.90 24.17 13.90
N ASN A 347 0.61 25.47 14.02
CA ASN A 347 -0.34 26.01 15.01
C ASN A 347 0.00 25.63 16.46
N GLN A 348 1.31 25.71 16.80
CA GLN A 348 1.89 25.42 18.11
C GLN A 348 1.22 26.16 19.29
N SER A 349 1.18 25.50 20.44
CA SER A 349 0.47 25.97 21.64
C SER A 349 1.38 26.63 22.70
N LEU A 350 2.68 26.37 22.67
CA LEU A 350 3.63 26.80 23.71
C LEU A 350 3.96 28.30 23.70
N VAL A 351 4.43 28.83 22.58
CA VAL A 351 4.99 30.19 22.47
C VAL A 351 3.91 31.13 21.99
N GLY A 352 3.83 32.34 22.53
CA GLY A 352 2.92 33.37 22.06
C GLY A 352 3.58 34.42 21.15
N SER A 353 2.75 35.24 20.48
CA SER A 353 3.19 36.41 19.71
C SER A 353 4.04 37.40 20.53
N LEU A 354 4.83 38.24 19.85
CA LEU A 354 5.40 39.44 20.47
C LEU A 354 4.26 40.35 20.94
N VAL A 355 4.17 40.58 22.25
CA VAL A 355 3.02 41.26 22.89
C VAL A 355 2.87 42.67 22.33
N GLN A 356 1.74 42.92 21.66
CA GLN A 356 1.43 44.22 21.10
C GLN A 356 0.96 45.20 22.18
N PRO A 357 1.25 46.52 22.05
CA PRO A 357 0.82 47.52 23.02
C PRO A 357 -0.71 47.68 23.07
N GLY A 358 -1.20 48.21 24.20
CA GLY A 358 -2.63 48.45 24.45
C GLY A 358 -3.33 47.30 25.17
N SER A 359 -4.66 47.37 25.26
CA SER A 359 -5.52 46.37 25.93
C SER A 359 -6.78 46.00 25.13
N ASP A 360 -6.89 46.53 23.91
CA ASP A 360 -8.04 46.34 23.02
C ASP A 360 -8.19 44.87 22.61
N PHE A 361 -9.40 44.32 22.79
CA PHE A 361 -9.79 43.04 22.22
C PHE A 361 -11.07 43.18 21.39
N SER A 362 -10.94 43.05 20.07
CA SER A 362 -12.06 43.20 19.12
C SER A 362 -11.81 42.41 17.84
N VAL A 363 -12.89 42.13 17.10
CA VAL A 363 -12.87 41.48 15.78
C VAL A 363 -13.51 42.42 14.76
N SER A 364 -13.10 42.34 13.49
CA SER A 364 -13.68 43.13 12.40
C SER A 364 -15.18 42.88 12.22
N GLN A 365 -15.61 41.63 12.42
CA GLN A 365 -16.97 41.13 12.24
C GLN A 365 -17.28 40.06 13.29
N SER A 366 -18.51 40.05 13.83
CA SER A 366 -19.02 38.99 14.70
C SER A 366 -19.91 37.97 13.97
N GLN A 367 -20.25 38.24 12.71
CA GLN A 367 -21.00 37.34 11.84
C GLN A 367 -20.58 37.53 10.39
N LEU A 368 -20.63 36.45 9.61
CA LEU A 368 -20.24 36.40 8.21
C LEU A 368 -21.17 35.48 7.42
N VAL A 369 -21.47 35.86 6.18
CA VAL A 369 -21.97 34.95 5.15
C VAL A 369 -20.87 34.80 4.10
N VAL A 370 -20.48 33.58 3.78
CA VAL A 370 -19.43 33.28 2.81
C VAL A 370 -20.00 32.32 1.76
N GLY A 371 -19.90 32.66 0.49
CA GLY A 371 -20.31 31.74 -0.58
C GLY A 371 -19.39 30.52 -0.64
N GLU A 372 -19.91 29.39 -1.12
CA GLU A 372 -19.06 28.24 -1.40
C GLU A 372 -17.94 28.55 -2.39
N ASN A 373 -16.80 27.90 -2.19
CA ASN A 373 -15.52 28.16 -2.86
C ASN A 373 -15.01 29.62 -2.75
N GLN A 374 -15.67 30.47 -1.96
CA GLN A 374 -15.18 31.80 -1.60
C GLN A 374 -14.48 31.75 -0.24
N ASN A 375 -13.89 32.89 0.13
CA ASN A 375 -13.23 33.10 1.40
C ASN A 375 -13.57 34.48 1.97
N ALA A 376 -13.37 34.62 3.28
CA ALA A 376 -13.51 35.88 4.00
C ALA A 376 -12.41 36.01 5.05
N THR A 377 -11.82 37.19 5.16
CA THR A 377 -10.76 37.47 6.14
C THR A 377 -11.31 38.23 7.33
N ILE A 378 -11.20 37.63 8.51
CA ILE A 378 -11.49 38.26 9.79
C ILE A 378 -10.18 38.81 10.33
N THR A 379 -10.18 40.05 10.83
CA THR A 379 -9.06 40.60 11.60
C THR A 379 -9.42 40.75 13.06
N ALA A 380 -8.44 40.61 13.94
CA ALA A 380 -8.59 40.76 15.38
C ALA A 380 -7.55 41.73 15.93
N LYS A 381 -7.99 42.63 16.82
CA LYS A 381 -7.09 43.36 17.72
C LYS A 381 -7.02 42.59 19.03
N ALA A 382 -5.81 42.39 19.55
CA ALA A 382 -5.55 41.73 20.82
C ALA A 382 -4.32 42.36 21.51
N GLY A 383 -4.32 43.69 21.64
CA GLY A 383 -3.26 44.40 22.36
C GLY A 383 -3.18 43.90 23.80
N GLY A 384 -1.96 43.65 24.30
CA GLY A 384 -1.70 43.08 25.62
C GLY A 384 -1.86 41.56 25.74
N ALA A 385 -2.29 40.85 24.68
CA ALA A 385 -2.41 39.40 24.71
C ALA A 385 -1.02 38.73 24.65
N GLN A 386 -0.82 37.74 25.53
CA GLN A 386 0.35 36.89 25.59
C GLN A 386 0.33 35.80 24.50
N LYS A 387 -0.84 35.35 24.05
CA LYS A 387 -1.02 34.41 22.93
C LYS A 387 -2.39 34.59 22.28
N VAL A 388 -2.48 34.35 20.97
CA VAL A 388 -3.76 34.36 20.22
C VAL A 388 -3.98 33.02 19.55
N LEU A 389 -5.20 32.50 19.64
CA LEU A 389 -5.63 31.25 18.99
C LEU A 389 -6.87 31.54 18.13
N TRP A 390 -6.86 31.04 16.89
CA TRP A 390 -8.04 30.92 16.05
C TRP A 390 -8.48 29.46 16.06
N ILE A 391 -9.72 29.24 16.50
CA ILE A 391 -10.31 27.93 16.69
C ILE A 391 -11.52 27.83 15.77
N LEU A 392 -11.50 26.92 14.81
CA LEU A 392 -12.64 26.66 13.95
C LEU A 392 -13.43 25.47 14.52
N LYS A 393 -14.69 25.70 14.88
CA LYS A 393 -15.68 24.63 15.06
C LYS A 393 -16.47 24.47 13.76
N ARG A 394 -16.40 23.29 13.15
CA ARG A 394 -17.12 22.91 11.93
C ARG A 394 -17.35 21.40 11.92
N ASP A 395 -18.50 20.94 11.45
CA ASP A 395 -18.82 19.51 11.26
C ASP A 395 -18.61 18.63 12.52
N GLY A 396 -18.91 19.14 13.72
CA GLY A 396 -18.68 18.44 14.99
C GLY A 396 -17.24 18.47 15.51
N HIS A 397 -16.28 18.94 14.69
CA HIS A 397 -14.87 19.01 15.03
C HIS A 397 -14.45 20.43 15.42
N GLN A 398 -13.54 20.53 16.39
CA GLN A 398 -12.92 21.78 16.82
C GLN A 398 -11.42 21.70 16.55
N THR A 399 -10.88 22.59 15.73
CA THR A 399 -9.47 22.60 15.31
C THR A 399 -8.83 23.97 15.53
N ILE A 400 -7.55 23.98 15.93
CA ILE A 400 -6.76 25.23 15.96
C ILE A 400 -6.25 25.48 14.54
N VAL A 401 -6.79 26.50 13.89
CA VAL A 401 -6.55 26.80 12.47
C VAL A 401 -5.48 27.86 12.23
N ALA A 402 -5.21 28.71 13.23
CA ALA A 402 -4.05 29.59 13.27
C ALA A 402 -3.67 29.95 14.71
N THR A 403 -2.39 30.18 14.98
CA THR A 403 -1.91 30.71 16.27
C THR A 403 -1.08 31.96 16.04
N ASP A 404 -1.21 32.93 16.94
CA ASP A 404 -0.37 34.14 16.99
C ASP A 404 -0.48 34.98 15.69
N ARG A 405 -1.68 34.97 15.11
CA ARG A 405 -2.09 35.75 13.94
C ARG A 405 -3.16 36.76 14.30
N PHE A 406 -3.09 37.96 13.72
CA PHE A 406 -4.12 39.00 13.85
C PHE A 406 -5.10 39.04 12.66
N ALA A 407 -4.91 38.17 11.68
CA ALA A 407 -5.88 37.91 10.62
C ALA A 407 -6.01 36.40 10.37
N TYR A 408 -7.23 35.95 10.09
CA TYR A 408 -7.51 34.60 9.62
C TYR A 408 -8.46 34.65 8.42
N THR A 409 -8.08 34.00 7.33
CA THR A 409 -8.92 33.83 6.14
C THR A 409 -9.65 32.50 6.24
N PHE A 410 -10.95 32.56 6.54
CA PHE A 410 -11.82 31.41 6.46
C PHE A 410 -12.10 31.09 5.00
N ASN A 411 -11.78 29.87 4.57
CA ASN A 411 -12.16 29.34 3.27
C ASN A 411 -13.40 28.46 3.46
N ALA A 412 -14.52 28.81 2.81
CA ALA A 412 -15.73 28.00 2.91
C ALA A 412 -15.52 26.59 2.31
N GLY A 413 -14.77 26.53 1.21
CA GLY A 413 -14.74 25.36 0.35
C GLY A 413 -16.13 25.06 -0.22
N ARG A 414 -16.32 23.86 -0.72
CA ARG A 414 -17.61 23.30 -1.11
C ARG A 414 -18.17 22.49 0.07
N VAL A 415 -19.49 22.49 0.26
CA VAL A 415 -20.13 21.88 1.43
C VAL A 415 -21.01 20.69 1.04
N ALA A 416 -20.70 19.51 1.57
CA ALA A 416 -21.56 18.35 1.40
C ALA A 416 -22.75 18.37 2.37
N LYS A 417 -23.97 18.54 1.85
CA LYS A 417 -25.23 18.61 2.64
C LYS A 417 -25.65 17.30 3.32
N SER A 418 -24.92 16.20 3.12
CA SER A 418 -25.34 14.87 3.53
C SER A 418 -25.14 14.60 5.02
N LEU A 419 -26.06 15.06 5.88
CA LEU A 419 -26.52 14.33 7.10
C LEU A 419 -27.74 14.97 7.83
N ILE A 420 -28.68 15.63 7.13
CA ILE A 420 -30.00 15.96 7.72
C ILE A 420 -31.01 14.85 7.36
N ALA A 421 -30.78 13.66 7.91
CA ALA A 421 -31.80 12.63 8.05
C ALA A 421 -32.19 12.57 9.55
N PRO A 422 -33.47 12.76 9.93
CA PRO A 422 -33.86 12.61 11.32
C PRO A 422 -33.69 11.15 11.73
N ARG A 423 -32.68 10.86 12.57
CA ARG A 423 -32.50 9.52 13.16
C ARG A 423 -33.66 9.22 14.11
N SER A 424 -34.65 8.49 13.61
CA SER A 424 -35.73 7.92 14.41
C SER A 424 -35.24 6.75 15.26
N ASN A 425 -34.39 7.04 16.26
CA ASN A 425 -34.15 6.26 17.47
C ASN A 425 -33.17 7.03 18.37
N ALA A 426 -33.71 7.97 19.15
CA ALA A 426 -32.94 8.76 20.10
C ALA A 426 -32.79 8.02 21.44
N SER A 427 -31.64 7.38 21.65
CA SER A 427 -31.17 6.92 22.97
C SER A 427 -29.74 7.38 23.31
N ASP A 428 -29.10 8.17 22.44
CA ASP A 428 -27.81 8.81 22.69
C ASP A 428 -27.97 10.35 22.71
N PRO A 429 -27.87 11.00 23.89
CA PRO A 429 -27.97 12.46 24.01
C PRO A 429 -26.78 13.26 23.49
N LYS A 430 -25.70 12.62 22.98
CA LYS A 430 -24.45 13.32 22.59
C LYS A 430 -24.25 13.56 21.09
N ALA A 431 -25.12 13.03 20.23
CA ALA A 431 -25.04 13.27 18.79
C ALA A 431 -25.69 14.62 18.40
N ILE A 432 -24.97 15.74 18.59
CA ILE A 432 -25.36 17.03 18.02
C ILE A 432 -25.20 16.94 16.49
N SER A 433 -26.29 17.12 15.75
CA SER A 433 -26.24 17.30 14.30
C SER A 433 -25.77 18.73 13.99
N ASP A 434 -24.46 18.94 13.95
CA ASP A 434 -23.90 20.21 13.49
C ASP A 434 -24.30 20.43 12.02
N ASN A 435 -24.85 21.61 11.71
CA ASN A 435 -25.26 21.97 10.36
C ASN A 435 -24.00 22.28 9.53
N PRO A 436 -23.74 21.60 8.40
CA PRO A 436 -22.51 21.78 7.63
C PRO A 436 -22.43 23.17 6.95
N LEU A 437 -23.55 23.89 6.86
CA LEU A 437 -23.62 25.29 6.42
C LEU A 437 -23.30 26.28 7.54
N SER A 438 -22.93 25.81 8.73
CA SER A 438 -22.54 26.64 9.87
C SER A 438 -21.15 26.29 10.36
N ALA A 439 -20.35 27.32 10.59
CA ALA A 439 -19.10 27.21 11.32
C ALA A 439 -19.06 28.30 12.39
N THR A 440 -18.38 28.03 13.51
CA THR A 440 -18.04 29.06 14.49
C THR A 440 -16.53 29.21 14.47
N LEU A 441 -16.06 30.40 14.13
CA LEU A 441 -14.66 30.75 14.29
C LEU A 441 -14.52 31.51 15.61
N THR A 442 -13.89 30.90 16.61
CA THR A 442 -13.59 31.55 17.89
C THR A 442 -12.17 32.11 17.85
N VAL A 443 -12.01 33.41 18.07
CA VAL A 443 -10.71 33.97 18.45
C VAL A 443 -10.60 34.00 19.98
N LYS A 444 -9.52 33.43 20.50
CA LYS A 444 -9.21 33.36 21.93
C LYS A 444 -7.88 34.07 22.18
N ALA A 445 -7.92 35.18 22.92
CA ALA A 445 -6.76 35.96 23.32
C ALA A 445 -6.48 35.72 24.81
N ILE A 446 -5.26 35.28 25.11
CA ILE A 446 -4.82 34.89 26.46
C ILE A 446 -4.05 36.06 27.05
N TYR A 447 -4.54 36.63 28.14
CA TYR A 447 -3.96 37.76 28.87
C TYR A 447 -3.38 37.29 30.21
N PRO A 448 -2.49 38.06 30.88
CA PRO A 448 -1.84 37.63 32.13
C PRO A 448 -2.80 37.09 33.20
N ASN A 449 -3.96 37.72 33.36
CA ASN A 449 -4.94 37.42 34.42
C ASN A 449 -6.32 36.96 33.90
N GLU A 450 -6.53 36.93 32.58
CA GLU A 450 -7.84 36.65 31.98
C GLU A 450 -7.70 35.99 30.60
N VAL A 451 -8.78 35.42 30.09
CA VAL A 451 -8.86 34.89 28.73
C VAL A 451 -10.10 35.49 28.08
N LYS A 452 -9.91 36.20 26.97
CA LYS A 452 -11.02 36.82 26.23
C LYS A 452 -11.31 36.00 24.98
N THR A 453 -12.58 35.75 24.72
CA THR A 453 -13.05 35.07 23.51
C THR A 453 -14.04 35.94 22.74
N LYS A 454 -14.02 35.81 21.41
CA LYS A 454 -15.08 36.26 20.53
C LYS A 454 -15.39 35.15 19.55
N ASP A 455 -16.65 34.76 19.50
CA ASP A 455 -17.17 33.86 18.49
C ASP A 455 -17.63 34.69 17.29
N ILE A 456 -17.20 34.28 16.09
CA ILE A 456 -17.69 34.78 14.82
C ILE A 456 -18.58 33.67 14.24
N ALA A 457 -19.88 33.96 14.11
CA ALA A 457 -20.82 33.06 13.46
C ALA A 457 -20.63 33.11 11.94
N ILE A 458 -20.29 31.99 11.32
CA ILE A 458 -20.11 31.89 9.87
C ILE A 458 -21.24 31.04 9.30
N THR A 459 -22.02 31.62 8.39
CA THR A 459 -22.96 30.89 7.53
C THR A 459 -22.34 30.71 6.15
N ILE A 460 -22.36 29.49 5.63
CA ILE A 460 -21.93 29.18 4.27
C ILE A 460 -23.18 29.16 3.37
N SER A 461 -23.14 29.87 2.25
CA SER A 461 -24.26 29.91 1.30
C SER A 461 -24.19 28.74 0.34
N ASP A 462 -25.09 27.76 0.52
CA ASP A 462 -25.35 26.59 -0.35
C ASP A 462 -25.98 27.06 -1.68
N ASP A 463 -25.14 27.67 -2.51
CA ASP A 463 -25.51 28.39 -3.73
C ASP A 463 -25.13 27.63 -5.00
N ILE A 464 -24.36 26.54 -4.85
CA ILE A 464 -23.88 25.68 -5.93
C ILE A 464 -24.72 24.38 -5.87
N PRO A 465 -25.49 24.05 -6.93
CA PRO A 465 -26.26 22.81 -6.91
C PRO A 465 -25.34 21.58 -7.01
N GLU A 466 -25.72 20.48 -6.35
CA GLU A 466 -25.05 19.19 -6.51
C GLU A 466 -25.41 18.54 -7.86
N PRO A 467 -24.60 17.59 -8.38
CA PRO A 467 -24.89 16.93 -9.66
C PRO A 467 -26.23 16.17 -9.63
N GLU A 468 -27.24 16.69 -10.32
CA GLU A 468 -28.48 15.97 -10.60
C GLU A 468 -28.25 15.12 -11.85
N PHE A 469 -28.24 13.80 -11.72
CA PHE A 469 -27.98 12.93 -12.86
C PHE A 469 -28.72 11.60 -12.82
N THR A 470 -28.90 11.03 -14.01
CA THR A 470 -29.30 9.63 -14.20
C THR A 470 -28.21 8.87 -14.95
N LEU A 471 -28.19 7.54 -14.83
CA LEU A 471 -27.33 6.68 -15.63
C LEU A 471 -28.10 6.16 -16.84
N THR A 472 -27.51 6.26 -18.03
CA THR A 472 -28.04 5.63 -19.25
C THR A 472 -27.17 4.45 -19.63
N ALA A 473 -27.79 3.28 -19.77
CA ALA A 473 -27.21 2.02 -20.26
C ALA A 473 -28.33 1.16 -20.88
N PRO A 474 -28.04 0.18 -21.74
CA PRO A 474 -29.03 -0.78 -22.19
C PRO A 474 -29.46 -1.72 -21.05
N GLU A 475 -30.76 -2.03 -20.93
CA GLU A 475 -31.29 -2.96 -19.93
C GLU A 475 -30.68 -4.38 -20.03
N LYS A 476 -30.29 -4.77 -21.25
CA LYS A 476 -29.78 -6.11 -21.59
C LYS A 476 -28.49 -5.97 -22.39
N TRP A 477 -27.52 -6.81 -22.09
CA TRP A 477 -26.23 -6.85 -22.77
C TRP A 477 -25.83 -8.28 -23.10
N ASP A 478 -25.32 -8.51 -24.31
CA ASP A 478 -24.78 -9.81 -24.74
C ASP A 478 -23.38 -10.10 -24.17
N GLY A 479 -22.78 -9.14 -23.46
CA GLY A 479 -21.43 -9.25 -22.91
C GLY A 479 -20.33 -9.23 -23.97
N ARG A 480 -20.60 -8.81 -25.21
CA ARG A 480 -19.67 -8.85 -26.35
C ARG A 480 -19.64 -7.57 -27.19
N GLN A 481 -20.77 -6.91 -27.39
CA GLN A 481 -20.80 -5.58 -28.00
C GLN A 481 -20.25 -4.56 -27.01
N THR A 482 -19.41 -3.61 -27.46
CA THR A 482 -18.99 -2.51 -26.58
C THR A 482 -20.19 -1.61 -26.28
N ILE A 483 -20.43 -1.34 -25.01
CA ILE A 483 -21.49 -0.41 -24.55
C ILE A 483 -20.88 0.69 -23.65
N GLU A 484 -21.53 1.85 -23.63
CA GLU A 484 -21.17 2.93 -22.71
C GLU A 484 -22.23 3.06 -21.61
N VAL A 485 -21.78 3.34 -20.38
CA VAL A 485 -22.62 3.85 -19.29
C VAL A 485 -22.22 5.31 -19.08
N VAL A 486 -23.18 6.21 -19.32
CA VAL A 486 -22.94 7.66 -19.35
C VAL A 486 -23.82 8.34 -18.30
N PRO A 487 -23.26 9.19 -17.41
CA PRO A 487 -24.04 10.03 -16.54
C PRO A 487 -24.65 11.20 -17.32
N GLN A 488 -25.98 11.30 -17.28
CA GLN A 488 -26.74 12.39 -17.88
C GLN A 488 -27.04 13.44 -16.79
N ILE A 489 -26.15 14.44 -16.69
CA ILE A 489 -26.24 15.48 -15.65
C ILE A 489 -27.20 16.59 -16.11
N SER A 490 -28.42 16.61 -15.59
CA SER A 490 -29.49 17.52 -16.04
C SER A 490 -29.25 18.99 -15.68
N ASN A 491 -28.50 19.26 -14.61
CA ASN A 491 -28.26 20.61 -14.09
C ASN A 491 -26.84 21.15 -14.37
N LEU A 492 -26.07 20.52 -15.27
CA LEU A 492 -24.68 20.87 -15.56
C LEU A 492 -24.47 22.37 -15.89
N ALA A 493 -25.36 22.96 -16.69
CA ALA A 493 -25.27 24.39 -17.03
C ALA A 493 -25.44 25.32 -15.81
N ALA A 494 -26.25 24.92 -14.83
CA ALA A 494 -26.44 25.67 -13.58
C ALA A 494 -25.19 25.57 -12.68
N MET A 495 -24.56 24.40 -12.61
CA MET A 495 -23.28 24.22 -11.91
C MET A 495 -22.15 25.02 -12.59
N GLN A 496 -22.07 24.98 -13.93
CA GLN A 496 -21.11 25.76 -14.72
C GLN A 496 -21.25 27.27 -14.49
N ALA A 497 -22.47 27.80 -14.45
CA ALA A 497 -22.74 29.21 -14.15
C ALA A 497 -22.30 29.65 -12.74
N LYS A 498 -22.04 28.70 -11.84
CA LYS A 498 -21.53 28.89 -10.48
C LYS A 498 -20.04 28.49 -10.33
N GLY A 499 -19.36 28.14 -11.42
CA GLY A 499 -17.95 27.75 -11.41
C GLY A 499 -17.66 26.31 -10.95
N ALA A 500 -18.67 25.44 -10.89
CA ALA A 500 -18.57 24.04 -10.46
C ALA A 500 -18.90 23.06 -11.59
N GLY A 501 -18.46 23.38 -12.81
CA GLY A 501 -18.75 22.58 -14.02
C GLY A 501 -17.92 21.30 -14.15
N ASP A 502 -16.77 21.23 -13.49
CA ASP A 502 -15.91 20.05 -13.46
C ASP A 502 -16.44 19.06 -12.42
N VAL A 503 -16.55 17.78 -12.83
CA VAL A 503 -17.10 16.71 -11.98
C VAL A 503 -16.12 15.55 -11.86
N ASN A 504 -15.99 15.04 -10.64
CA ASN A 504 -15.30 13.80 -10.33
C ASN A 504 -16.30 12.64 -10.44
N VAL A 505 -15.97 11.61 -11.23
CA VAL A 505 -16.83 10.42 -11.42
C VAL A 505 -16.10 9.17 -10.97
N GLN A 506 -16.56 8.57 -9.88
CA GLN A 506 -16.03 7.31 -9.36
C GLN A 506 -16.97 6.15 -9.72
N TRP A 507 -16.43 5.16 -10.44
CA TRP A 507 -17.19 4.00 -10.92
C TRP A 507 -16.91 2.75 -10.08
N THR A 508 -17.98 2.14 -9.56
CA THR A 508 -17.95 0.81 -8.94
C THR A 508 -18.72 -0.17 -9.82
N ILE A 509 -18.18 -1.37 -9.99
CA ILE A 509 -18.80 -2.45 -10.76
C ILE A 509 -18.79 -3.70 -9.89
N ASP A 510 -19.99 -4.22 -9.63
CA ASP A 510 -20.22 -5.37 -8.78
C ASP A 510 -20.78 -6.55 -9.57
N ASP A 511 -20.79 -7.71 -8.93
CA ASP A 511 -21.46 -8.95 -9.34
C ASP A 511 -20.92 -9.67 -10.60
N ILE A 512 -20.39 -8.98 -11.62
CA ILE A 512 -19.82 -9.59 -12.84
C ILE A 512 -18.47 -8.96 -13.21
N ALA A 513 -17.48 -9.80 -13.49
CA ALA A 513 -16.18 -9.38 -14.01
C ALA A 513 -16.29 -8.91 -15.49
N VAL A 514 -15.71 -7.76 -15.79
CA VAL A 514 -15.82 -7.09 -17.09
C VAL A 514 -14.47 -6.53 -17.54
N ILE A 515 -14.25 -6.49 -18.86
CA ILE A 515 -13.21 -5.64 -19.46
C ILE A 515 -13.80 -4.24 -19.57
N LYS A 516 -13.19 -3.27 -18.89
CA LYS A 516 -13.67 -1.89 -18.74
C LYS A 516 -12.59 -0.87 -19.09
N ARG A 517 -13.00 0.33 -19.50
CA ARG A 517 -12.15 1.53 -19.56
C ARG A 517 -12.97 2.73 -19.10
N ILE A 518 -12.34 3.67 -18.40
CA ILE A 518 -12.94 4.98 -18.10
C ILE A 518 -12.35 5.98 -19.11
N ASP A 519 -13.20 6.78 -19.75
CA ASP A 519 -12.79 7.79 -20.73
C ASP A 519 -13.66 9.05 -20.62
N ALA A 520 -13.05 10.21 -20.39
CA ALA A 520 -13.76 11.49 -20.16
C ALA A 520 -14.99 11.37 -19.22
N GLY A 521 -14.81 10.71 -18.07
CA GLY A 521 -15.87 10.48 -17.06
C GLY A 521 -16.87 9.36 -17.39
N ARG A 522 -16.91 8.85 -18.62
CA ARG A 522 -17.79 7.75 -19.06
C ARG A 522 -17.17 6.39 -18.77
N LEU A 523 -18.01 5.39 -18.50
CA LEU A 523 -17.59 4.00 -18.35
C LEU A 523 -17.87 3.22 -19.64
N ILE A 524 -16.81 2.71 -20.26
CA ILE A 524 -16.88 1.87 -21.45
C ILE A 524 -16.75 0.41 -20.99
N LEU A 525 -17.76 -0.41 -21.28
CA LEU A 525 -17.76 -1.85 -21.04
C LEU A 525 -17.53 -2.57 -22.38
N LYS A 526 -16.36 -3.20 -22.54
CA LYS A 526 -15.98 -3.89 -23.79
C LYS A 526 -16.53 -5.32 -23.85
N ARG A 527 -16.45 -6.06 -22.73
CA ARG A 527 -16.79 -7.49 -22.67
C ARG A 527 -17.10 -7.94 -21.25
N ALA A 528 -18.13 -8.77 -21.08
CA ALA A 528 -18.39 -9.48 -19.82
C ALA A 528 -17.68 -10.84 -19.79
N GLN A 529 -17.39 -11.33 -18.58
CA GLN A 529 -16.83 -12.66 -18.32
C GLN A 529 -17.77 -13.55 -17.48
N GLY A 530 -18.99 -13.07 -17.22
CA GLY A 530 -20.05 -13.82 -16.57
C GLY A 530 -21.45 -13.39 -17.03
N THR A 531 -22.42 -14.25 -16.76
CA THR A 531 -23.86 -14.07 -16.99
C THR A 531 -24.58 -13.81 -15.66
N GLY A 532 -25.52 -12.87 -15.62
CA GLY A 532 -26.26 -12.50 -14.41
C GLY A 532 -26.76 -11.05 -14.44
N VAL A 533 -26.90 -10.45 -13.25
CA VAL A 533 -27.17 -9.01 -13.11
C VAL A 533 -25.85 -8.30 -12.82
N LEU A 534 -25.43 -7.42 -13.72
CA LEU A 534 -24.31 -6.51 -13.50
C LEU A 534 -24.82 -5.24 -12.82
N ARG A 535 -24.28 -4.88 -11.66
CA ARG A 535 -24.55 -3.59 -11.03
C ARG A 535 -23.43 -2.61 -11.35
N VAL A 536 -23.79 -1.48 -11.96
CA VAL A 536 -22.89 -0.36 -12.21
C VAL A 536 -23.32 0.80 -11.32
N THR A 537 -22.39 1.36 -10.56
CA THR A 537 -22.64 2.51 -9.69
C THR A 537 -21.69 3.64 -10.05
N ALA A 538 -22.23 4.85 -10.20
CA ALA A 538 -21.46 6.08 -10.28
C ALA A 538 -21.69 6.89 -8.99
N ALA A 539 -20.60 7.31 -8.36
CA ALA A 539 -20.61 8.38 -7.38
C ALA A 539 -20.02 9.63 -8.06
N ILE A 540 -20.80 10.70 -8.13
CA ILE A 540 -20.42 11.95 -8.79
C ILE A 540 -20.45 13.10 -7.79
N ASP A 541 -19.39 13.89 -7.76
CA ASP A 541 -19.31 15.15 -7.02
C ASP A 541 -18.70 16.27 -7.87
N ASN A 542 -19.02 17.51 -7.52
CA ASN A 542 -18.35 18.72 -8.00
C ASN A 542 -17.47 19.33 -6.88
N GLY A 543 -16.87 18.47 -6.04
CA GLY A 543 -16.29 18.81 -4.74
C GLY A 543 -17.31 18.85 -3.58
N GLY A 544 -18.61 18.69 -3.85
CA GLY A 544 -19.68 18.71 -2.85
C GLY A 544 -20.07 17.33 -2.34
N ALA A 545 -21.33 17.16 -1.98
CA ALA A 545 -21.89 15.86 -1.62
C ALA A 545 -21.85 14.91 -2.81
N LYS A 546 -21.26 13.73 -2.62
CA LYS A 546 -21.30 12.65 -3.60
C LYS A 546 -22.74 12.19 -3.82
N VAL A 547 -23.28 12.48 -5.00
CA VAL A 547 -24.54 11.92 -5.46
C VAL A 547 -24.25 10.55 -6.05
N VAL A 548 -24.92 9.51 -5.53
CA VAL A 548 -24.68 8.12 -5.94
C VAL A 548 -25.91 7.60 -6.67
N GLN A 549 -25.69 7.06 -7.88
CA GLN A 549 -26.72 6.37 -8.66
C GLN A 549 -26.20 4.98 -9.07
N SER A 550 -27.08 3.99 -9.04
CA SER A 550 -26.81 2.65 -9.56
C SER A 550 -27.77 2.32 -10.69
N ILE A 551 -27.29 1.62 -11.72
CA ILE A 551 -28.11 0.95 -12.73
C ILE A 551 -27.74 -0.54 -12.77
N THR A 552 -28.72 -1.37 -13.12
CA THR A 552 -28.51 -2.81 -13.35
C THR A 552 -28.62 -3.13 -14.84
N ILE A 553 -27.76 -4.02 -15.30
CA ILE A 553 -27.71 -4.50 -16.68
C ILE A 553 -27.85 -6.03 -16.62
N ALA A 554 -28.87 -6.58 -17.29
CA ALA A 554 -29.01 -8.02 -17.42
C ALA A 554 -28.03 -8.55 -18.48
N VAL A 555 -26.96 -9.19 -18.04
CA VAL A 555 -25.90 -9.72 -18.89
C VAL A 555 -26.19 -11.18 -19.22
N GLN A 556 -26.31 -11.50 -20.50
CA GLN A 556 -26.44 -12.87 -20.99
C GLN A 556 -25.36 -13.13 -22.04
N GLU A 557 -24.29 -13.83 -21.64
CA GLU A 557 -23.24 -14.21 -22.58
C GLU A 557 -23.78 -15.15 -23.67
N PRO A 558 -23.21 -15.12 -24.89
CA PRO A 558 -23.51 -16.11 -25.92
C PRO A 558 -23.09 -17.50 -25.45
N GLN A 559 -23.87 -18.51 -25.84
CA GLN A 559 -23.48 -19.92 -25.73
C GLN A 559 -22.09 -20.14 -26.35
N LEU A 560 -21.25 -20.99 -25.75
CA LEU A 560 -19.84 -21.18 -26.16
C LEU A 560 -19.66 -21.50 -27.66
N SER A 561 -20.62 -22.23 -28.25
CA SER A 561 -20.63 -22.56 -29.69
C SER A 561 -20.89 -21.36 -30.61
N LYS A 562 -21.50 -20.30 -30.08
CA LYS A 562 -21.84 -19.04 -30.75
C LYS A 562 -20.88 -17.89 -30.44
N ASP A 563 -20.12 -17.97 -29.34
CA ASP A 563 -19.04 -16.99 -29.08
C ASP A 563 -18.02 -17.02 -30.23
N VAL A 564 -17.57 -15.84 -30.66
CA VAL A 564 -16.76 -15.73 -31.88
C VAL A 564 -15.29 -15.93 -31.53
N TRP A 565 -14.70 -16.99 -32.10
CA TRP A 565 -13.25 -17.17 -32.08
C TRP A 565 -12.57 -16.05 -32.85
N VAL A 566 -11.69 -15.31 -32.19
CA VAL A 566 -10.95 -14.19 -32.78
C VAL A 566 -9.72 -14.75 -33.47
N SER A 567 -9.59 -14.54 -34.78
CA SER A 567 -8.39 -14.93 -35.53
C SER A 567 -7.24 -13.96 -35.24
N ARG A 568 -6.01 -14.47 -35.09
CA ARG A 568 -4.82 -13.63 -34.96
C ARG A 568 -4.57 -12.85 -36.27
N PRO A 569 -4.24 -11.54 -36.22
CA PRO A 569 -3.68 -10.84 -37.36
C PRO A 569 -2.38 -11.49 -37.84
N LEU A 570 -2.24 -11.69 -39.15
CA LEU A 570 -1.00 -12.19 -39.74
C LEU A 570 0.07 -11.09 -39.74
N ALA A 571 1.33 -11.46 -39.49
CA ALA A 571 2.44 -10.53 -39.63
C ALA A 571 2.80 -10.32 -41.11
N GLU A 572 3.38 -9.17 -41.47
CA GLU A 572 3.83 -8.90 -42.85
C GLU A 572 4.89 -9.88 -43.34
N SER A 573 5.69 -10.41 -42.42
CA SER A 573 6.63 -11.50 -42.65
C SER A 573 6.43 -12.55 -41.56
N GLU A 574 6.06 -13.76 -41.96
CA GLU A 574 5.83 -14.87 -41.05
C GLU A 574 6.29 -16.16 -41.72
N GLN A 575 7.20 -16.89 -41.09
CA GLN A 575 7.62 -18.22 -41.52
C GLN A 575 7.61 -19.15 -40.31
N PRO A 576 7.37 -20.47 -40.50
CA PRO A 576 7.47 -21.43 -39.42
C PRO A 576 8.91 -21.68 -38.98
N GLU A 577 9.09 -22.09 -37.73
CA GLU A 577 10.40 -22.35 -37.12
C GLU A 577 10.55 -23.83 -36.73
N ASP A 578 11.79 -24.31 -36.62
CA ASP A 578 12.07 -25.66 -36.11
C ASP A 578 11.49 -25.82 -34.70
N ASN A 579 10.89 -26.99 -34.43
CA ASN A 579 10.19 -27.35 -33.19
C ASN A 579 8.92 -26.54 -32.87
N GLN A 580 8.46 -25.65 -33.74
CA GLN A 580 7.33 -24.75 -33.47
C GLN A 580 6.03 -25.48 -33.11
N PHE A 581 5.27 -24.91 -32.18
CA PHE A 581 3.90 -25.29 -31.90
C PHE A 581 2.90 -24.42 -32.70
N ILE A 582 2.00 -25.04 -33.44
CA ILE A 582 0.86 -24.38 -34.10
C ILE A 582 -0.39 -24.62 -33.25
N PRO A 583 -1.04 -23.56 -32.71
CA PRO A 583 -2.21 -23.73 -31.87
C PRO A 583 -3.43 -24.17 -32.70
N ARG A 584 -4.35 -24.87 -32.05
CA ARG A 584 -5.69 -25.14 -32.54
C ARG A 584 -6.40 -23.82 -32.90
N ASP A 585 -7.00 -23.82 -34.07
CA ASP A 585 -7.91 -22.80 -34.59
C ASP A 585 -9.37 -23.29 -34.48
N ARG A 586 -10.35 -22.44 -34.77
CA ARG A 586 -11.77 -22.83 -34.71
C ARG A 586 -12.09 -23.93 -35.72
N ALA A 587 -12.89 -24.91 -35.32
CA ALA A 587 -13.45 -25.90 -36.24
C ALA A 587 -14.18 -25.23 -37.43
N ASN A 588 -13.99 -25.77 -38.65
CA ASN A 588 -14.69 -25.31 -39.85
C ASN A 588 -16.20 -25.66 -39.77
N ARG A 589 -17.01 -25.20 -40.74
CA ARG A 589 -18.45 -25.54 -40.86
C ARG A 589 -18.74 -27.06 -40.97
N GLY A 590 -17.72 -27.91 -41.14
CA GLY A 590 -17.79 -29.38 -41.10
C GLY A 590 -17.29 -30.03 -39.80
N GLY A 591 -17.09 -29.28 -38.71
CA GLY A 591 -16.73 -29.82 -37.39
C GLY A 591 -15.26 -30.24 -37.19
N LEU A 592 -14.49 -30.42 -38.26
CA LEU A 592 -13.06 -30.73 -38.20
C LEU A 592 -12.25 -29.60 -37.54
N GLN A 593 -11.47 -29.97 -36.53
CA GLN A 593 -10.51 -29.11 -35.83
C GLN A 593 -9.12 -29.22 -36.48
N PHE A 594 -8.40 -28.10 -36.54
CA PHE A 594 -7.09 -27.97 -37.19
C PHE A 594 -6.33 -26.81 -36.53
N GLY A 595 -5.04 -26.64 -36.84
CA GLY A 595 -4.31 -25.39 -36.63
C GLY A 595 -3.87 -24.80 -37.97
N THR A 596 -3.64 -23.49 -38.02
CA THR A 596 -3.31 -22.79 -39.27
C THR A 596 -1.81 -22.46 -39.30
N LEU A 597 -1.04 -23.18 -40.13
CA LEU A 597 0.34 -22.86 -40.44
C LEU A 597 0.37 -21.79 -41.54
N VAL A 598 1.25 -20.80 -41.42
CA VAL A 598 1.30 -19.63 -42.32
C VAL A 598 2.71 -19.38 -42.84
N TYR A 599 2.78 -19.01 -44.12
CA TYR A 599 3.93 -18.39 -44.76
C TYR A 599 3.48 -17.05 -45.36
N ALA A 600 4.01 -15.94 -44.86
CA ALA A 600 3.79 -14.60 -45.39
C ALA A 600 5.12 -13.87 -45.56
N GLY A 601 5.22 -12.97 -46.52
CA GLY A 601 6.44 -12.20 -46.76
C GLY A 601 6.47 -11.50 -48.10
N THR A 602 7.65 -10.98 -48.44
CA THR A 602 7.98 -10.40 -49.75
C THR A 602 9.19 -11.14 -50.32
N LEU A 603 9.12 -11.60 -51.57
CA LEU A 603 10.32 -12.17 -52.20
C LEU A 603 11.30 -11.06 -52.66
N PRO A 604 12.62 -11.27 -52.53
CA PRO A 604 13.60 -10.33 -53.09
C PRO A 604 13.52 -10.29 -54.62
N ASP A 605 13.38 -11.44 -55.26
CA ASP A 605 13.34 -11.62 -56.71
C ASP A 605 11.93 -11.90 -57.23
N ALA A 606 11.70 -11.67 -58.52
CA ALA A 606 10.44 -12.02 -59.16
C ALA A 606 10.39 -13.53 -59.47
N ALA A 607 9.23 -14.14 -59.22
CA ALA A 607 8.92 -15.53 -59.54
C ALA A 607 7.46 -15.62 -60.04
N ASP A 608 7.13 -16.68 -60.78
CA ASP A 608 5.78 -16.89 -61.30
C ASP A 608 4.79 -17.25 -60.18
N SER A 609 5.27 -18.01 -59.19
CA SER A 609 4.53 -18.34 -57.97
C SER A 609 5.46 -18.72 -56.82
N VAL A 610 4.92 -18.72 -55.60
CA VAL A 610 5.49 -19.41 -54.43
C VAL A 610 4.70 -20.67 -54.11
N PHE A 611 5.34 -21.65 -53.49
CA PHE A 611 4.71 -22.86 -52.98
C PHE A 611 5.10 -23.14 -51.53
N VAL A 612 4.25 -23.90 -50.83
CA VAL A 612 4.62 -24.59 -49.59
C VAL A 612 4.22 -26.05 -49.70
N ARG A 613 5.18 -26.95 -49.54
CA ARG A 613 4.94 -28.39 -49.32
C ARG A 613 4.94 -28.63 -47.82
N VAL A 614 3.91 -29.33 -47.34
CA VAL A 614 3.81 -29.78 -45.95
C VAL A 614 3.84 -31.30 -45.96
N PHE A 615 4.66 -31.87 -45.08
CA PHE A 615 4.78 -33.31 -44.89
C PHE A 615 4.35 -33.64 -43.47
N ALA A 616 3.59 -34.72 -43.30
CA ALA A 616 3.17 -35.29 -42.02
C ALA A 616 3.88 -36.65 -41.85
N ASP A 617 4.68 -36.79 -40.80
CA ASP A 617 5.52 -37.98 -40.55
C ASP A 617 6.31 -38.40 -41.81
N ASP A 618 6.96 -37.39 -42.41
CA ASP A 618 7.73 -37.42 -43.66
C ASP A 618 6.97 -37.78 -44.96
N GLN A 619 5.67 -38.08 -44.89
CA GLN A 619 4.81 -38.27 -46.08
C GLN A 619 4.24 -36.94 -46.55
N LEU A 620 4.16 -36.70 -47.87
CA LEU A 620 3.59 -35.46 -48.42
C LEU A 620 2.10 -35.36 -48.04
N PHE A 621 1.77 -34.32 -47.25
CA PHE A 621 0.43 -34.09 -46.69
C PHE A 621 -0.36 -33.05 -47.50
N ALA A 622 0.29 -31.95 -47.89
CA ALA A 622 -0.32 -30.90 -48.70
C ALA A 622 0.72 -30.19 -49.58
N THR A 623 0.27 -29.55 -50.65
CA THR A 623 1.05 -28.56 -51.40
C THR A 623 0.13 -27.41 -51.77
N GLU A 624 0.41 -26.22 -51.24
CA GLU A 624 -0.29 -25.00 -51.60
C GLU A 624 0.59 -24.13 -52.49
N THR A 625 0.00 -23.33 -53.38
CA THR A 625 0.72 -22.48 -54.33
C THR A 625 -0.04 -21.18 -54.57
N ALA A 626 0.68 -20.05 -54.55
CA ALA A 626 0.12 -18.72 -54.73
C ALA A 626 0.95 -17.91 -55.71
N LYS A 627 0.29 -17.10 -56.55
CA LYS A 627 0.98 -16.07 -57.34
C LYS A 627 1.42 -14.94 -56.41
N LEU A 628 2.53 -14.29 -56.76
CA LEU A 628 2.96 -13.06 -56.11
C LEU A 628 1.97 -11.93 -56.40
N ALA A 629 1.78 -11.03 -55.44
CA ALA A 629 1.22 -9.71 -55.67
C ALA A 629 2.20 -8.83 -56.47
N ALA A 630 1.73 -7.70 -56.99
CA ALA A 630 2.54 -6.80 -57.83
C ALA A 630 3.79 -6.23 -57.12
N ASP A 631 3.75 -6.16 -55.78
CA ASP A 631 4.85 -5.75 -54.90
C ASP A 631 5.73 -6.94 -54.42
N LYS A 632 5.59 -8.11 -55.06
CA LYS A 632 6.23 -9.39 -54.68
C LYS A 632 5.80 -9.95 -53.33
N LYS A 633 4.72 -9.45 -52.70
CA LYS A 633 4.17 -10.06 -51.49
C LYS A 633 3.50 -11.40 -51.78
N TYR A 634 3.51 -12.29 -50.79
CA TYR A 634 2.81 -13.56 -50.80
C TYR A 634 2.21 -13.86 -49.43
N THR A 635 1.12 -14.64 -49.44
CA THR A 635 0.57 -15.32 -48.27
C THR A 635 0.09 -16.71 -48.68
N LEU A 636 0.54 -17.71 -47.94
CA LEU A 636 0.16 -19.12 -48.05
C LEU A 636 -0.24 -19.61 -46.65
N SER A 637 -1.24 -20.48 -46.56
CA SER A 637 -1.63 -21.10 -45.29
C SER A 637 -2.07 -22.54 -45.49
N VAL A 638 -1.67 -23.42 -44.56
CA VAL A 638 -2.03 -24.85 -44.59
C VAL A 638 -2.69 -25.22 -43.27
N LYS A 639 -3.82 -25.94 -43.36
CA LYS A 639 -4.53 -26.46 -42.18
C LYS A 639 -3.90 -27.77 -41.75
N LEU A 640 -3.26 -27.79 -40.58
CA LEU A 640 -2.66 -28.97 -39.98
C LEU A 640 -3.71 -29.74 -39.17
N ASN A 641 -3.77 -31.07 -39.35
CA ASN A 641 -4.59 -31.92 -38.50
C ASN A 641 -4.05 -31.93 -37.06
N LEU A 642 -4.95 -31.95 -36.09
CA LEU A 642 -4.59 -32.25 -34.71
C LEU A 642 -4.25 -33.74 -34.55
N GLY A 643 -3.22 -34.03 -33.78
CA GLY A 643 -2.78 -35.40 -33.50
C GLY A 643 -1.29 -35.44 -33.17
N LEU A 644 -0.82 -36.58 -32.66
CA LEU A 644 0.61 -36.86 -32.43
C LEU A 644 1.33 -37.09 -33.78
N ILE A 645 1.44 -36.02 -34.57
CA ILE A 645 1.98 -35.96 -35.92
C ILE A 645 3.15 -34.96 -35.92
N LYS A 646 4.29 -35.33 -36.53
CA LYS A 646 5.40 -34.41 -36.77
C LYS A 646 5.31 -33.85 -38.17
N TYR A 647 5.11 -32.54 -38.26
CA TYR A 647 5.13 -31.83 -39.53
C TYR A 647 6.53 -31.31 -39.87
N ARG A 648 6.85 -31.33 -41.16
CA ARG A 648 7.91 -30.51 -41.75
C ARG A 648 7.39 -29.77 -42.97
N THR A 649 8.04 -28.69 -43.32
CA THR A 649 7.63 -27.79 -44.40
C THR A 649 8.81 -27.43 -45.30
N GLU A 650 8.54 -27.30 -46.59
CA GLU A 650 9.45 -26.75 -47.59
C GLU A 650 8.70 -25.62 -48.32
N PHE A 651 9.11 -24.38 -48.09
CA PHE A 651 8.62 -23.22 -48.82
C PHE A 651 9.60 -22.83 -49.91
N GLY A 652 9.09 -22.46 -51.08
CA GLY A 652 9.92 -22.14 -52.23
C GLY A 652 9.25 -21.25 -53.26
N SER A 653 10.02 -20.89 -54.28
CA SER A 653 9.56 -20.14 -55.45
C SER A 653 9.68 -20.98 -56.71
N LYS A 654 8.89 -20.62 -57.74
CA LYS A 654 8.89 -21.25 -59.05
C LYS A 654 9.00 -20.20 -60.15
N THR A 655 9.93 -20.42 -61.10
CA THR A 655 10.13 -19.59 -62.28
C THR A 655 10.34 -20.50 -63.50
N GLY A 656 9.39 -20.49 -64.43
CA GLY A 656 9.25 -21.53 -65.45
C GLY A 656 9.11 -22.92 -64.82
N ASP A 657 9.84 -23.89 -65.34
CA ASP A 657 9.87 -25.26 -64.80
C ASP A 657 10.83 -25.45 -63.62
N LYS A 658 11.53 -24.41 -63.17
CA LYS A 658 12.48 -24.48 -62.05
C LYS A 658 11.82 -24.08 -60.75
N GLU A 659 11.98 -24.93 -59.74
CA GLU A 659 11.63 -24.65 -58.35
C GLU A 659 12.90 -24.46 -57.51
N ALA A 660 12.84 -23.57 -56.52
CA ALA A 660 13.89 -23.37 -55.52
C ALA A 660 13.25 -23.39 -54.12
N VAL A 661 13.69 -24.29 -53.25
CA VAL A 661 13.32 -24.25 -51.82
C VAL A 661 14.11 -23.14 -51.14
N LEU A 662 13.40 -22.23 -50.48
CA LEU A 662 13.91 -21.01 -49.85
C LEU A 662 13.93 -21.12 -48.33
N HIS A 663 12.98 -21.84 -47.72
CA HIS A 663 12.94 -22.08 -46.28
C HIS A 663 12.44 -23.49 -45.96
N THR A 664 12.98 -24.09 -44.90
CA THR A 664 12.56 -25.40 -44.37
C THR A 664 12.43 -25.30 -42.86
N ALA A 665 11.33 -25.83 -42.32
CA ALA A 665 11.14 -25.97 -40.87
C ALA A 665 10.59 -27.36 -40.51
N LYS A 666 11.07 -27.95 -39.41
CA LYS A 666 10.92 -29.36 -39.03
C LYS A 666 10.42 -29.53 -37.59
N ASN A 667 9.94 -30.73 -37.27
CA ASN A 667 9.43 -31.10 -35.93
C ASN A 667 8.32 -30.15 -35.41
N ILE A 668 7.55 -29.59 -36.34
CA ILE A 668 6.39 -28.75 -36.07
C ILE A 668 5.26 -29.64 -35.57
N VAL A 669 4.55 -29.21 -34.54
CA VAL A 669 3.45 -29.96 -33.92
C VAL A 669 2.22 -29.08 -33.76
N CYS A 670 1.01 -29.67 -33.78
CA CYS A 670 -0.24 -28.90 -33.76
C CYS A 670 -1.23 -29.39 -32.69
N GLY A 671 -1.66 -28.51 -31.78
CA GLY A 671 -2.43 -28.90 -30.59
C GLY A 671 -2.94 -27.73 -29.75
N ASP A 672 -3.18 -27.96 -28.45
CA ASP A 672 -3.74 -26.95 -27.54
C ASP A 672 -2.68 -26.20 -26.69
N ALA A 673 -2.87 -24.90 -26.48
CA ALA A 673 -1.95 -24.04 -25.73
C ALA A 673 -2.59 -23.46 -24.45
N TYR A 674 -1.79 -23.36 -23.37
CA TYR A 674 -2.21 -22.91 -22.04
C TYR A 674 -1.18 -21.98 -21.39
N LEU A 675 -1.65 -21.17 -20.43
CA LEU A 675 -0.78 -20.34 -19.59
C LEU A 675 -0.79 -20.84 -18.14
N ILE A 676 0.37 -20.85 -17.51
CA ILE A 676 0.54 -20.95 -16.05
C ILE A 676 1.07 -19.62 -15.56
N ILE A 677 0.41 -19.00 -14.58
CA ILE A 677 0.77 -17.68 -14.03
C ILE A 677 0.57 -17.72 -12.50
N GLY A 678 1.28 -16.88 -11.77
CA GLY A 678 1.19 -16.77 -10.32
C GLY A 678 2.56 -16.69 -9.65
N GLN A 679 2.72 -17.30 -8.46
CA GLN A 679 3.98 -17.28 -7.72
C GLN A 679 4.69 -18.63 -7.66
N SER A 680 5.48 -18.89 -6.62
CA SER A 680 6.42 -20.02 -6.53
C SER A 680 5.76 -21.39 -6.66
N ASN A 681 4.55 -21.60 -6.14
CA ASN A 681 3.81 -22.85 -6.37
C ASN A 681 3.23 -22.98 -7.80
N ALA A 682 3.14 -21.88 -8.58
CA ALA A 682 2.91 -21.94 -10.02
C ALA A 682 4.21 -22.15 -10.83
N VAL A 683 5.35 -21.60 -10.37
CA VAL A 683 6.68 -21.91 -10.94
C VAL A 683 7.02 -23.39 -10.73
N ALA A 684 6.73 -23.92 -9.55
CA ALA A 684 6.86 -25.33 -9.18
C ALA A 684 8.20 -25.97 -9.57
N ASN A 685 9.31 -25.26 -9.32
CA ASN A 685 10.67 -25.74 -9.58
C ASN A 685 11.45 -26.12 -8.30
N ASP A 686 10.91 -25.87 -7.11
CA ASP A 686 11.46 -26.28 -5.81
C ASP A 686 10.86 -27.63 -5.35
N PHE A 687 11.40 -28.72 -5.90
CA PHE A 687 10.92 -30.09 -5.65
C PHE A 687 12.05 -31.10 -5.35
N GLY A 688 13.25 -30.61 -5.01
CA GLY A 688 14.46 -31.42 -4.79
C GLY A 688 15.59 -31.10 -5.76
N LYS A 689 16.78 -31.72 -5.58
CA LYS A 689 17.99 -31.40 -6.36
C LYS A 689 17.98 -31.94 -7.80
N GLU A 690 17.42 -33.12 -8.00
CA GLU A 690 17.34 -33.76 -9.32
C GLU A 690 16.04 -33.37 -10.03
N ASN A 691 16.05 -33.39 -11.37
CA ASN A 691 14.82 -33.32 -12.17
C ASN A 691 14.40 -34.75 -12.53
N PRO A 692 13.40 -35.35 -11.85
CA PRO A 692 13.02 -36.74 -12.07
C PRO A 692 12.16 -36.94 -13.33
N GLN A 693 11.86 -35.86 -14.06
CA GLN A 693 10.91 -35.85 -15.16
C GLN A 693 11.60 -35.68 -16.52
N VAL A 694 11.53 -36.72 -17.36
CA VAL A 694 12.09 -36.69 -18.73
C VAL A 694 11.24 -35.80 -19.66
N PRO A 695 11.83 -34.87 -20.44
CA PRO A 695 11.10 -34.04 -21.39
C PRO A 695 10.27 -34.85 -22.39
N SER A 696 9.05 -34.41 -22.68
CA SER A 696 8.17 -35.06 -23.66
C SER A 696 8.34 -34.43 -25.04
N GLU A 697 8.47 -35.26 -26.08
CA GLU A 697 8.51 -34.78 -27.47
C GLU A 697 7.18 -34.18 -27.96
N TRP A 698 6.11 -34.28 -27.17
CA TRP A 698 4.77 -33.76 -27.47
C TRP A 698 4.32 -32.61 -26.55
N VAL A 699 5.15 -32.23 -25.55
CA VAL A 699 4.91 -31.05 -24.72
C VAL A 699 5.91 -29.96 -25.12
N ARG A 700 5.41 -28.82 -25.60
CA ARG A 700 6.21 -27.67 -26.06
C ARG A 700 6.12 -26.50 -25.10
N THR A 701 7.12 -25.63 -25.17
CA THR A 701 7.04 -24.28 -24.63
C THR A 701 7.92 -23.34 -25.47
N PHE A 702 7.91 -22.05 -25.11
CA PHE A 702 8.65 -21.00 -25.79
C PHE A 702 9.48 -20.14 -24.82
N GLY A 703 10.75 -19.94 -25.14
CA GLY A 703 11.68 -19.04 -24.44
C GLY A 703 12.09 -19.52 -23.05
N ALA A 704 12.25 -18.58 -22.11
CA ALA A 704 12.70 -18.86 -20.74
C ALA A 704 11.86 -18.14 -19.67
N THR A 705 11.83 -18.69 -18.46
CA THR A 705 11.23 -18.08 -17.25
C THR A 705 12.17 -17.08 -16.55
N ALA A 706 13.29 -16.73 -17.17
CA ALA A 706 14.27 -15.80 -16.62
C ALA A 706 13.64 -14.43 -16.27
N GLY A 707 14.03 -13.87 -15.12
CA GLY A 707 13.50 -12.61 -14.62
C GLY A 707 14.11 -11.35 -15.25
N ASP A 708 15.28 -11.47 -15.90
CA ASP A 708 15.98 -10.34 -16.50
C ASP A 708 15.50 -10.04 -17.94
N PRO A 709 15.58 -8.77 -18.42
CA PRO A 709 15.13 -8.38 -19.75
C PRO A 709 15.80 -9.10 -20.93
N ASN A 710 17.02 -9.63 -20.77
CA ASN A 710 17.74 -10.30 -21.86
C ASN A 710 17.40 -11.80 -21.91
N GLY A 711 17.42 -12.48 -20.76
CA GLY A 711 17.05 -13.88 -20.63
C GLY A 711 15.58 -14.14 -20.96
N SER A 712 14.68 -13.24 -20.54
CA SER A 712 13.25 -13.33 -20.86
C SER A 712 12.94 -13.16 -22.35
N ARG A 713 13.83 -12.50 -23.11
CA ARG A 713 13.73 -12.30 -24.57
C ARG A 713 14.35 -13.44 -25.40
N LEU A 714 14.57 -14.61 -24.83
CA LEU A 714 15.05 -15.78 -25.57
C LEU A 714 13.99 -16.26 -26.57
N ASN A 715 14.25 -16.13 -27.88
CA ASN A 715 13.51 -16.85 -28.91
C ASN A 715 13.99 -18.32 -28.95
N LEU A 716 13.18 -19.25 -28.47
CA LEU A 716 13.49 -20.69 -28.44
C LEU A 716 12.21 -21.51 -28.42
N TRP A 717 11.96 -22.28 -29.47
CA TRP A 717 11.03 -23.40 -29.45
C TRP A 717 11.72 -24.68 -28.98
N ALA A 718 11.16 -25.34 -27.96
CA ALA A 718 11.74 -26.53 -27.38
C ALA A 718 10.69 -27.47 -26.75
N ASN A 719 11.11 -28.72 -26.52
CA ASN A 719 10.43 -29.60 -25.58
C ASN A 719 10.46 -28.94 -24.19
N ALA A 720 9.34 -28.96 -23.49
CA ALA A 720 9.26 -28.38 -22.16
C ALA A 720 9.97 -29.24 -21.10
N GLU A 721 10.49 -28.58 -20.07
CA GLU A 721 11.19 -29.17 -18.93
C GLU A 721 10.52 -28.75 -17.60
N ALA A 722 10.59 -29.62 -16.58
CA ALA A 722 10.08 -29.28 -15.25
C ALA A 722 10.98 -28.26 -14.53
N ARG A 723 12.30 -28.34 -14.77
CA ARG A 723 13.30 -27.35 -14.35
C ARG A 723 14.53 -27.42 -15.25
N SER A 724 15.08 -26.29 -15.68
CA SER A 724 16.24 -26.21 -16.58
C SER A 724 17.15 -25.00 -16.27
N PRO A 725 18.48 -25.05 -16.55
CA PRO A 725 19.39 -23.94 -16.25
C PRO A 725 18.98 -22.60 -16.89
N GLY A 726 18.81 -21.58 -16.04
CA GLY A 726 18.35 -20.25 -16.48
C GLY A 726 16.87 -20.18 -16.86
N GLY A 727 16.05 -21.17 -16.47
CA GLY A 727 14.62 -21.20 -16.76
C GLY A 727 14.29 -21.49 -18.22
N LYS A 728 15.26 -21.93 -19.03
CA LYS A 728 15.09 -22.22 -20.45
C LYS A 728 14.10 -23.37 -20.62
N SER A 729 13.06 -23.16 -21.43
CA SER A 729 12.04 -24.20 -21.67
C SER A 729 11.32 -24.69 -20.40
N GLU A 730 11.37 -23.94 -19.29
CA GLU A 730 10.84 -24.37 -18.00
C GLU A 730 9.33 -24.10 -17.90
N ILE A 731 8.57 -25.11 -17.44
CA ILE A 731 7.13 -24.97 -17.14
C ILE A 731 6.71 -25.47 -15.75
N GLY A 732 7.66 -25.92 -14.92
CA GLY A 732 7.39 -26.43 -13.57
C GLY A 732 6.94 -27.90 -13.53
N TYR A 733 7.05 -28.51 -12.34
CA TYR A 733 6.77 -29.94 -12.13
C TYR A 733 5.36 -30.36 -12.51
N TRP A 734 4.35 -29.64 -11.97
CA TRP A 734 2.95 -29.97 -12.25
C TRP A 734 2.51 -29.52 -13.64
N GLY A 735 3.14 -28.48 -14.22
CA GLY A 735 2.93 -28.09 -15.60
C GLY A 735 3.33 -29.21 -16.57
N MET A 736 4.50 -29.82 -16.37
CA MET A 736 4.94 -30.97 -17.14
C MET A 736 4.07 -32.21 -16.92
N GLU A 737 3.67 -32.49 -15.68
CA GLU A 737 2.80 -33.63 -15.35
C GLU A 737 1.41 -33.48 -16.00
N LEU A 738 0.82 -32.29 -15.93
CA LEU A 738 -0.43 -31.94 -16.62
C LEU A 738 -0.27 -32.09 -18.14
N GLY A 739 0.82 -31.58 -18.71
CA GLY A 739 1.14 -31.69 -20.13
C GLY A 739 1.19 -33.16 -20.60
N ARG A 740 1.87 -34.05 -19.86
CA ARG A 740 1.89 -35.49 -20.18
C ARG A 740 0.51 -36.12 -20.11
N ARG A 741 -0.27 -35.85 -19.05
CA ARG A 741 -1.62 -36.40 -18.87
C ARG A 741 -2.56 -35.98 -19.99
N LEU A 742 -2.48 -34.73 -20.44
CA LEU A 742 -3.27 -34.23 -21.57
C LEU A 742 -2.83 -34.83 -22.92
N VAL A 743 -1.52 -34.95 -23.18
CA VAL A 743 -1.00 -35.69 -24.36
C VAL A 743 -1.49 -37.14 -24.35
N GLU A 744 -1.42 -37.82 -23.21
CA GLU A 744 -1.80 -39.22 -23.07
C GLU A 744 -3.30 -39.44 -23.29
N SER A 745 -4.15 -38.59 -22.70
CA SER A 745 -5.61 -38.75 -22.76
C SER A 745 -6.23 -38.22 -24.04
N GLU A 746 -5.79 -37.07 -24.53
CA GLU A 746 -6.41 -36.38 -25.67
C GLU A 746 -5.71 -36.65 -27.02
N LYS A 747 -4.56 -37.34 -26.99
CA LYS A 747 -3.76 -37.74 -28.18
C LYS A 747 -3.38 -36.56 -29.10
N ILE A 748 -3.12 -35.41 -28.50
CA ILE A 748 -2.63 -34.21 -29.19
C ILE A 748 -1.40 -33.63 -28.48
N PRO A 749 -0.53 -32.91 -29.21
CA PRO A 749 0.50 -32.05 -28.64
C PRO A 749 -0.09 -30.99 -27.70
N ILE A 750 0.67 -30.61 -26.66
CA ILE A 750 0.27 -29.59 -25.69
C ILE A 750 1.38 -28.54 -25.59
N CYS A 751 1.02 -27.26 -25.57
CA CYS A 751 1.94 -26.17 -25.26
C CYS A 751 1.56 -25.49 -23.96
N ILE A 752 2.56 -25.23 -23.10
CA ILE A 752 2.37 -24.49 -21.86
C ILE A 752 3.42 -23.39 -21.83
N ILE A 753 3.01 -22.14 -21.62
CA ILE A 753 3.93 -21.05 -21.26
C ILE A 753 3.72 -20.75 -19.78
N ASN A 754 4.76 -20.97 -18.96
CA ASN A 754 4.74 -20.58 -17.56
C ASN A 754 5.39 -19.20 -17.41
N GLY A 755 4.63 -18.24 -16.87
CA GLY A 755 5.03 -16.86 -16.60
C GLY A 755 5.03 -16.52 -15.11
N ALA A 756 4.92 -17.52 -14.23
CA ALA A 756 4.92 -17.32 -12.80
C ALA A 756 6.27 -16.82 -12.27
N VAL A 757 6.26 -16.09 -11.15
CA VAL A 757 7.46 -15.53 -10.50
C VAL A 757 7.36 -15.68 -8.99
N GLY A 758 8.30 -16.39 -8.37
CA GLY A 758 8.29 -16.67 -6.92
C GLY A 758 8.29 -15.43 -6.04
N GLY A 759 7.59 -15.50 -4.90
CA GLY A 759 7.58 -14.43 -3.89
C GLY A 759 6.84 -13.15 -4.28
N THR A 760 5.86 -13.22 -5.18
CA THR A 760 5.15 -12.06 -5.72
C THR A 760 3.71 -11.94 -5.22
N ARG A 761 3.25 -10.71 -5.00
CA ARG A 761 1.87 -10.33 -4.72
C ARG A 761 1.09 -10.05 -6.00
N ILE A 762 -0.25 -10.09 -5.95
CA ILE A 762 -1.12 -9.91 -7.12
C ILE A 762 -1.03 -8.52 -7.78
N ASP A 763 -0.68 -7.46 -7.03
CA ASP A 763 -0.45 -6.11 -7.57
C ASP A 763 0.77 -6.04 -8.51
N GLN A 764 1.73 -6.96 -8.34
CA GLN A 764 2.93 -7.03 -9.18
C GLN A 764 2.70 -7.78 -10.51
N HIS A 765 1.57 -8.47 -10.65
CA HIS A 765 1.17 -9.18 -11.88
C HIS A 765 0.35 -8.32 -12.85
N GLN A 766 0.00 -7.09 -12.47
CA GLN A 766 -0.86 -6.22 -13.28
C GLN A 766 -0.21 -5.84 -14.61
N ARG A 767 -1.05 -5.59 -15.61
CA ARG A 767 -0.65 -5.13 -16.94
C ARG A 767 -0.16 -3.69 -16.88
N ASN A 768 0.96 -3.40 -17.55
CA ASN A 768 1.36 -2.03 -17.85
C ASN A 768 0.61 -1.57 -19.10
N ASP A 769 -0.40 -0.71 -18.95
CA ASP A 769 -1.21 -0.26 -20.10
C ASP A 769 -0.47 0.69 -21.05
N ALA A 770 0.64 1.30 -20.63
CA ALA A 770 1.46 2.17 -21.47
C ALA A 770 2.45 1.39 -22.34
N ASP A 771 3.05 0.31 -21.82
CA ASP A 771 3.77 -0.71 -22.58
C ASP A 771 3.40 -2.12 -22.09
N PRO A 772 2.39 -2.77 -22.72
CA PRO A 772 1.94 -4.10 -22.32
C PRO A 772 2.99 -5.19 -22.45
N THR A 773 4.07 -4.93 -23.20
CA THR A 773 5.18 -5.85 -23.47
C THR A 773 6.46 -5.50 -22.71
N ASP A 774 6.37 -4.58 -21.73
CA ASP A 774 7.50 -4.18 -20.90
C ASP A 774 8.04 -5.39 -20.11
N VAL A 775 9.16 -5.93 -20.59
CA VAL A 775 9.84 -7.10 -20.02
C VAL A 775 10.47 -6.85 -18.64
N ASN A 776 10.45 -5.62 -18.12
CA ASN A 776 10.75 -5.37 -16.71
C ASN A 776 9.60 -5.83 -15.81
N THR A 777 8.35 -5.80 -16.30
CA THR A 777 7.16 -6.28 -15.59
C THR A 777 6.96 -7.80 -15.75
N ILE A 778 6.25 -8.43 -14.79
CA ILE A 778 5.90 -9.85 -14.87
C ILE A 778 4.97 -10.11 -16.06
N TYR A 779 3.91 -9.30 -16.18
CA TYR A 779 2.93 -9.40 -17.25
C TYR A 779 3.57 -9.24 -18.64
N GLY A 780 4.42 -8.23 -18.82
CA GLY A 780 5.04 -7.93 -20.11
C GLY A 780 6.01 -9.01 -20.58
N ARG A 781 6.76 -9.68 -19.69
CA ARG A 781 7.54 -10.88 -20.05
C ARG A 781 6.65 -12.00 -20.59
N GLN A 782 5.53 -12.26 -19.93
CA GLN A 782 4.59 -13.31 -20.34
C GLN A 782 3.90 -12.96 -21.68
N LEU A 783 3.44 -11.72 -21.83
CA LEU A 783 2.81 -11.28 -23.08
C LEU A 783 3.81 -11.31 -24.24
N TRP A 784 5.02 -10.78 -24.05
CA TRP A 784 6.08 -10.80 -25.07
C TRP A 784 6.38 -12.23 -25.54
N ARG A 785 6.60 -13.17 -24.63
CA ARG A 785 6.84 -14.60 -24.97
C ARG A 785 5.67 -15.18 -25.76
N THR A 786 4.44 -14.90 -25.37
CA THR A 786 3.24 -15.42 -26.03
C THR A 786 3.02 -14.81 -27.41
N GLN A 787 3.38 -13.52 -27.60
CA GLN A 787 3.36 -12.84 -28.88
C GLN A 787 4.41 -13.38 -29.85
N GLN A 788 5.67 -13.53 -29.40
CA GLN A 788 6.74 -14.09 -30.25
C GLN A 788 6.46 -15.56 -30.64
N ALA A 789 5.89 -16.33 -29.72
CA ALA A 789 5.39 -17.67 -30.00
C ALA A 789 4.18 -17.71 -30.97
N LYS A 790 3.61 -16.56 -31.37
CA LYS A 790 2.41 -16.43 -32.20
C LYS A 790 1.16 -17.09 -31.56
N LEU A 791 1.17 -17.29 -30.23
CA LEU A 791 0.18 -18.07 -29.47
C LEU A 791 -0.95 -17.25 -28.82
N THR A 792 -0.95 -15.92 -28.88
CA THR A 792 -1.91 -15.07 -28.13
C THR A 792 -3.37 -15.45 -28.34
N HIS A 793 -3.76 -15.76 -29.58
CA HIS A 793 -5.12 -16.15 -29.94
C HIS A 793 -5.35 -17.68 -29.87
N GLY A 794 -4.33 -18.47 -29.50
CA GLY A 794 -4.39 -19.91 -29.33
C GLY A 794 -4.52 -20.38 -27.87
N ILE A 795 -4.38 -19.47 -26.90
CA ILE A 795 -4.51 -19.80 -25.47
C ILE A 795 -5.96 -20.18 -25.15
N ARG A 796 -6.16 -21.43 -24.71
CA ARG A 796 -7.48 -21.96 -24.35
C ARG A 796 -7.82 -21.81 -22.87
N ALA A 797 -6.83 -21.73 -21.99
CA ALA A 797 -7.05 -21.52 -20.55
C ALA A 797 -5.86 -20.86 -19.86
N VAL A 798 -6.14 -20.17 -18.75
CA VAL A 798 -5.16 -19.65 -17.79
C VAL A 798 -5.29 -20.40 -16.47
N ILE A 799 -4.16 -20.83 -15.92
CA ILE A 799 -4.06 -21.54 -14.65
C ILE A 799 -3.28 -20.65 -13.68
N TRP A 800 -3.91 -20.27 -12.57
CA TRP A 800 -3.43 -19.28 -11.60
C TRP A 800 -3.22 -19.92 -10.23
N HIS A 801 -1.98 -19.94 -9.74
CA HIS A 801 -1.70 -20.25 -8.33
C HIS A 801 -0.88 -19.14 -7.69
N GLN A 802 -1.55 -18.34 -6.87
CA GLN A 802 -0.94 -17.23 -6.15
C GLN A 802 -1.81 -16.81 -4.97
N GLY A 803 -1.19 -16.18 -3.98
CA GLY A 803 -1.83 -15.55 -2.83
C GLY A 803 -1.00 -15.64 -1.56
N GLU A 804 -0.01 -16.55 -1.52
CA GLU A 804 0.80 -16.78 -0.33
C GLU A 804 1.54 -15.50 0.12
N ASN A 805 1.90 -14.61 -0.81
CA ASN A 805 2.50 -13.31 -0.46
C ASN A 805 1.49 -12.20 -0.12
N ASP A 806 0.19 -12.36 -0.45
CA ASP A 806 -0.90 -11.42 -0.13
C ASP A 806 -1.58 -11.72 1.21
N GLN A 807 -1.16 -12.79 1.90
CA GLN A 807 -1.55 -13.05 3.29
C GLN A 807 -0.96 -12.03 4.26
N GLY A 808 0.13 -11.35 3.88
CA GLY A 808 0.83 -10.39 4.74
C GLY A 808 0.13 -9.03 4.84
N ALA A 809 0.68 -8.17 5.68
CA ALA A 809 0.25 -6.79 5.83
C ALA A 809 0.81 -5.85 4.74
N ASP A 810 1.53 -6.36 3.75
CA ASP A 810 2.27 -5.57 2.76
C ASP A 810 1.42 -5.25 1.51
N GLY A 811 0.11 -5.02 1.68
CA GLY A 811 -0.79 -4.63 0.59
C GLY A 811 -0.46 -3.21 0.08
N PRO A 812 -0.74 -2.91 -1.20
CA PRO A 812 -0.35 -1.63 -1.82
C PRO A 812 -1.05 -0.39 -1.23
N THR A 813 -2.14 -0.57 -0.47
CA THR A 813 -2.82 0.48 0.31
C THR A 813 -2.21 0.71 1.70
N GLY A 814 -1.16 -0.05 2.04
CA GLY A 814 -0.69 -0.24 3.42
C GLY A 814 -1.63 -1.09 4.28
N GLY A 815 -2.71 -1.63 3.72
CA GLY A 815 -3.57 -2.63 4.38
C GLY A 815 -3.07 -4.06 4.17
N TYR A 816 -3.85 -5.05 4.59
CA TYR A 816 -3.54 -6.45 4.28
C TYR A 816 -3.86 -6.79 2.81
N GLY A 817 -3.09 -7.67 2.18
CA GLY A 817 -3.23 -7.96 0.74
C GLY A 817 -4.62 -8.47 0.32
N TYR A 818 -5.34 -9.18 1.21
CA TYR A 818 -6.71 -9.66 0.97
C TYR A 818 -7.71 -8.55 0.64
N GLU A 819 -7.49 -7.33 1.14
CA GLU A 819 -8.42 -6.18 1.00
C GLU A 819 -8.54 -5.72 -0.46
N THR A 820 -7.46 -5.85 -1.23
CA THR A 820 -7.40 -5.44 -2.65
C THR A 820 -7.44 -6.61 -3.63
N TYR A 821 -7.24 -7.84 -3.15
CA TYR A 821 -7.02 -9.03 -3.99
C TYR A 821 -8.13 -9.28 -5.03
N ARG A 822 -9.41 -9.12 -4.63
CA ARG A 822 -10.56 -9.32 -5.52
C ARG A 822 -10.50 -8.43 -6.75
N GLN A 823 -10.19 -7.15 -6.57
CA GLN A 823 -10.19 -6.17 -7.66
C GLN A 823 -9.01 -6.42 -8.60
N PHE A 824 -7.82 -6.64 -8.05
CA PHE A 824 -6.64 -6.98 -8.84
C PHE A 824 -6.77 -8.30 -9.62
N PHE A 825 -7.50 -9.30 -9.10
CA PHE A 825 -7.81 -10.51 -9.88
C PHE A 825 -8.77 -10.22 -11.04
N VAL A 826 -9.79 -9.39 -10.83
CA VAL A 826 -10.75 -9.00 -11.89
C VAL A 826 -10.05 -8.22 -13.00
N ASP A 827 -9.20 -7.25 -12.66
CA ASP A 827 -8.50 -6.41 -13.65
C ASP A 827 -7.39 -7.20 -14.38
N LEU A 828 -6.72 -8.14 -13.69
CA LEU A 828 -5.78 -9.09 -14.31
C LEU A 828 -6.48 -10.08 -15.25
N ALA A 829 -7.65 -10.61 -14.85
CA ALA A 829 -8.45 -11.48 -15.71
C ALA A 829 -9.01 -10.73 -16.92
N ALA A 830 -9.37 -9.45 -16.77
CA ALA A 830 -9.75 -8.58 -17.88
C ALA A 830 -8.58 -8.37 -18.85
N SER A 831 -7.39 -8.08 -18.33
CA SER A 831 -6.14 -7.96 -19.08
C SER A 831 -5.84 -9.22 -19.90
N TRP A 832 -5.87 -10.40 -19.27
CA TRP A 832 -5.72 -11.68 -19.96
C TRP A 832 -6.77 -11.88 -21.04
N LYS A 833 -8.03 -11.47 -20.82
CA LYS A 833 -9.09 -11.65 -21.80
C LYS A 833 -9.03 -10.65 -22.97
N GLU A 834 -8.35 -9.52 -22.80
CA GLU A 834 -8.05 -8.57 -23.87
C GLU A 834 -6.88 -9.05 -24.73
N ASP A 835 -5.75 -9.45 -24.13
CA ASP A 835 -4.56 -9.90 -24.88
C ASP A 835 -4.66 -11.37 -25.38
N TYR A 836 -5.50 -12.20 -24.75
CA TYR A 836 -5.77 -13.60 -25.10
C TYR A 836 -7.28 -13.85 -25.31
N PRO A 837 -7.87 -13.33 -26.40
CA PRO A 837 -9.33 -13.24 -26.57
C PRO A 837 -10.06 -14.59 -26.56
N ASN A 838 -9.38 -15.69 -26.89
CA ASN A 838 -9.97 -17.02 -27.03
C ASN A 838 -9.89 -17.89 -25.76
N ILE A 839 -9.46 -17.37 -24.60
CA ILE A 839 -9.54 -18.10 -23.32
C ILE A 839 -10.97 -18.61 -23.08
N GLN A 840 -11.10 -19.90 -22.80
CA GLN A 840 -12.38 -20.57 -22.56
C GLN A 840 -12.59 -20.92 -21.09
N GLN A 841 -11.52 -21.03 -20.29
CA GLN A 841 -11.58 -21.35 -18.86
C GLN A 841 -10.46 -20.66 -18.07
N TYR A 842 -10.76 -20.33 -16.82
CA TYR A 842 -9.82 -19.95 -15.79
C TYR A 842 -9.83 -20.99 -14.67
N TYR A 843 -8.66 -21.38 -14.20
CA TYR A 843 -8.50 -22.28 -13.06
C TYR A 843 -7.64 -21.57 -12.02
N ALA A 844 -8.21 -21.25 -10.85
CA ALA A 844 -7.49 -20.66 -9.73
C ALA A 844 -7.31 -21.70 -8.61
N PHE A 845 -6.20 -21.65 -7.89
CA PHE A 845 -6.03 -22.43 -6.66
C PHE A 845 -6.37 -21.56 -5.45
N GLN A 846 -7.19 -22.08 -4.52
CA GLN A 846 -7.27 -21.54 -3.16
C GLN A 846 -6.02 -22.00 -2.41
N ILE A 847 -5.25 -21.06 -1.85
CA ILE A 847 -4.09 -21.39 -1.01
C ILE A 847 -4.56 -22.11 0.27
N TRP A 848 -3.72 -22.99 0.80
CA TRP A 848 -3.99 -23.64 2.09
C TRP A 848 -3.65 -22.71 3.28
N PRO A 849 -4.16 -22.98 4.50
CA PRO A 849 -4.01 -22.09 5.64
C PRO A 849 -2.55 -21.83 6.01
N LYS A 850 -2.21 -20.56 6.29
CA LYS A 850 -0.88 -20.08 6.71
C LYS A 850 0.30 -20.49 5.80
N SER A 851 0.07 -20.62 4.49
CA SER A 851 1.15 -20.89 3.52
C SER A 851 2.37 -19.98 3.71
N CYS A 852 3.57 -20.54 3.61
CA CYS A 852 4.84 -19.80 3.80
C CYS A 852 4.95 -19.03 5.14
N SER A 853 4.09 -19.30 6.14
CA SER A 853 4.01 -18.58 7.42
C SER A 853 3.67 -17.08 7.34
N MET A 854 3.12 -16.59 6.22
CA MET A 854 2.94 -15.14 5.97
C MET A 854 1.66 -14.53 6.60
N GLY A 855 0.68 -15.35 6.98
CA GLY A 855 -0.60 -14.88 7.53
C GLY A 855 -0.50 -14.32 8.95
N ILE A 856 -1.08 -13.12 9.15
CA ILE A 856 -1.11 -12.37 10.43
C ILE A 856 -2.56 -12.11 10.84
N ASN A 857 -2.96 -12.44 12.07
CA ASN A 857 -4.28 -12.11 12.64
C ASN A 857 -5.49 -12.51 11.74
N GLY A 858 -5.43 -13.68 11.11
CA GLY A 858 -6.50 -14.23 10.27
C GLY A 858 -6.65 -13.61 8.87
N SER A 859 -5.72 -12.75 8.46
CA SER A 859 -5.66 -12.19 7.09
C SER A 859 -5.63 -13.26 5.98
N ASP A 860 -4.95 -14.39 6.21
CA ASP A 860 -4.96 -15.51 5.26
C ASP A 860 -6.30 -16.25 5.21
N ASN A 861 -7.05 -16.30 6.32
CA ASN A 861 -8.41 -16.84 6.33
C ASN A 861 -9.32 -16.00 5.40
N ARG A 862 -9.19 -14.66 5.47
CA ARG A 862 -9.94 -13.72 4.61
C ARG A 862 -9.49 -13.75 3.16
N LEU A 863 -8.18 -13.91 2.90
CA LEU A 863 -7.69 -14.11 1.54
C LEU A 863 -8.25 -15.38 0.90
N ARG A 864 -8.28 -16.49 1.65
CA ARG A 864 -8.89 -17.75 1.19
C ARG A 864 -10.38 -17.58 0.90
N GLU A 865 -11.13 -16.83 1.71
CA GLU A 865 -12.54 -16.47 1.43
C GLU A 865 -12.70 -15.65 0.15
N VAL A 866 -11.83 -14.66 -0.09
CA VAL A 866 -11.81 -13.91 -1.36
C VAL A 866 -11.60 -14.86 -2.53
N GLN A 867 -10.57 -15.72 -2.48
CA GLN A 867 -10.30 -16.71 -3.53
C GLN A 867 -11.48 -17.66 -3.77
N ARG A 868 -12.13 -18.16 -2.71
CA ARG A 868 -13.31 -19.04 -2.78
C ARG A 868 -14.49 -18.42 -3.51
N THR A 869 -14.65 -17.10 -3.38
CA THR A 869 -15.82 -16.37 -3.87
C THR A 869 -15.63 -15.74 -5.25
N LEU A 870 -14.42 -15.69 -5.80
CA LEU A 870 -14.15 -15.24 -7.17
C LEU A 870 -15.07 -15.87 -8.23
N PRO A 871 -15.41 -17.18 -8.22
CA PRO A 871 -16.30 -17.79 -9.21
C PRO A 871 -17.71 -17.19 -9.29
N LYS A 872 -18.15 -16.41 -8.29
CA LYS A 872 -19.43 -15.69 -8.36
C LYS A 872 -19.44 -14.63 -9.46
N LEU A 873 -18.28 -14.15 -9.90
CA LEU A 873 -18.11 -13.04 -10.85
C LEU A 873 -17.91 -13.48 -12.31
N PHE A 874 -17.72 -14.78 -12.55
CA PHE A 874 -17.31 -15.33 -13.85
C PHE A 874 -18.14 -16.56 -14.20
N SER A 875 -18.53 -16.73 -15.46
CA SER A 875 -19.18 -17.97 -15.92
C SER A 875 -18.21 -19.12 -16.19
N ASN A 876 -16.89 -18.85 -16.24
CA ASN A 876 -15.86 -19.83 -16.60
C ASN A 876 -14.61 -19.77 -15.70
N LEU A 877 -14.80 -19.54 -14.39
CA LEU A 877 -13.73 -19.64 -13.38
C LEU A 877 -14.03 -20.77 -12.40
N ASN A 878 -13.06 -21.66 -12.20
CA ASN A 878 -13.13 -22.73 -11.21
C ASN A 878 -12.03 -22.55 -10.16
N VAL A 879 -12.35 -22.84 -8.90
CA VAL A 879 -11.39 -22.79 -7.78
C VAL A 879 -11.06 -24.20 -7.31
N ILE A 880 -9.77 -24.52 -7.24
CA ILE A 880 -9.21 -25.81 -6.86
C ILE A 880 -8.74 -25.72 -5.41
N SER A 881 -9.09 -26.71 -4.60
CA SER A 881 -8.60 -26.81 -3.23
C SER A 881 -7.19 -27.41 -3.21
N THR A 882 -6.25 -26.73 -2.54
CA THR A 882 -4.92 -27.30 -2.23
C THR A 882 -4.93 -28.14 -0.94
N LEU A 883 -6.06 -28.21 -0.25
CA LEU A 883 -6.26 -29.09 0.89
C LEU A 883 -6.36 -30.56 0.49
N GLY A 884 -5.98 -31.46 1.40
CA GLY A 884 -5.99 -32.91 1.17
C GLY A 884 -4.86 -33.42 0.27
N ILE A 885 -4.00 -32.55 -0.26
CA ILE A 885 -2.79 -32.93 -1.00
C ILE A 885 -1.83 -33.65 -0.05
N LYS A 886 -1.43 -34.87 -0.41
CA LYS A 886 -0.52 -35.72 0.36
C LYS A 886 0.64 -36.21 -0.53
N PRO A 887 1.91 -36.06 -0.10
CA PRO A 887 2.35 -35.35 1.11
C PRO A 887 2.05 -33.84 1.06
N PRO A 888 1.78 -33.22 2.22
CA PRO A 888 1.52 -31.77 2.32
C PRO A 888 2.78 -30.95 1.98
N GLY A 889 2.58 -29.66 1.70
CA GLY A 889 3.66 -28.70 1.47
C GLY A 889 4.16 -28.04 2.77
N GLY A 890 4.74 -26.85 2.61
CA GLY A 890 5.02 -25.90 3.70
C GLY A 890 4.84 -24.47 3.18
N CYS A 891 5.92 -23.94 2.61
CA CYS A 891 5.81 -22.87 1.62
C CYS A 891 5.58 -23.46 0.21
N HIS A 892 6.35 -24.50 -0.15
CA HIS A 892 6.25 -25.22 -1.41
C HIS A 892 5.84 -26.69 -1.19
N PHE A 893 5.34 -27.33 -2.23
CA PHE A 893 5.03 -28.77 -2.22
C PHE A 893 6.22 -29.59 -2.73
N PRO A 894 6.44 -30.82 -2.24
CA PRO A 894 7.39 -31.75 -2.85
C PRO A 894 6.83 -32.28 -4.19
N ALA A 895 7.69 -32.93 -4.98
CA ALA A 895 7.34 -33.54 -6.28
C ALA A 895 6.00 -34.31 -6.29
N ALA A 896 5.78 -35.20 -5.33
CA ALA A 896 4.53 -35.97 -5.22
C ALA A 896 3.30 -35.10 -4.90
N GLY A 897 3.46 -34.02 -4.11
CA GLY A 897 2.39 -33.05 -3.86
C GLY A 897 2.05 -32.22 -5.10
N TYR A 898 3.05 -31.81 -5.89
CA TYR A 898 2.82 -31.16 -7.18
C TYR A 898 2.17 -32.11 -8.21
N ALA A 899 2.42 -33.42 -8.16
CA ALA A 899 1.71 -34.38 -9.02
C ALA A 899 0.19 -34.35 -8.78
N GLU A 900 -0.25 -34.12 -7.54
CA GLU A 900 -1.67 -34.01 -7.19
C GLU A 900 -2.34 -32.76 -7.76
N PHE A 901 -1.62 -31.65 -7.95
CA PHE A 901 -2.15 -30.46 -8.64
C PHE A 901 -2.60 -30.82 -10.06
N ALA A 902 -1.75 -31.55 -10.79
CA ALA A 902 -2.06 -32.02 -12.13
C ALA A 902 -3.17 -33.08 -12.11
N ARG A 903 -3.20 -33.98 -11.11
CA ARG A 903 -4.27 -34.98 -10.94
C ARG A 903 -5.64 -34.36 -10.69
N PHE A 904 -5.72 -33.27 -9.93
CA PHE A 904 -6.97 -32.54 -9.69
C PHE A 904 -7.41 -31.75 -10.92
N LEU A 905 -6.50 -31.01 -11.56
CA LEU A 905 -6.82 -30.14 -12.69
C LEU A 905 -7.17 -30.91 -13.98
N HIS A 906 -6.51 -32.03 -14.24
CA HIS A 906 -6.68 -32.83 -15.46
C HIS A 906 -8.15 -33.18 -15.79
N PRO A 907 -8.95 -33.82 -14.91
CA PRO A 907 -10.35 -34.12 -15.20
C PRO A 907 -11.22 -32.87 -15.41
N MET A 908 -10.93 -31.75 -14.72
CA MET A 908 -11.64 -30.48 -14.93
C MET A 908 -11.39 -29.92 -16.34
N MET A 909 -10.16 -30.07 -16.85
CA MET A 909 -9.81 -29.68 -18.21
C MET A 909 -10.44 -30.62 -19.23
N GLN A 910 -10.42 -31.94 -19.01
CA GLN A 910 -11.10 -32.90 -19.87
C GLN A 910 -12.60 -32.62 -20.01
N TYR A 911 -13.27 -32.25 -18.92
CA TYR A 911 -14.68 -31.87 -18.96
C TYR A 911 -14.92 -30.53 -19.67
N HIS A 912 -14.32 -29.44 -19.18
CA HIS A 912 -14.63 -28.09 -19.70
C HIS A 912 -14.09 -27.82 -21.11
N LEU A 913 -12.91 -28.37 -21.46
CA LEU A 913 -12.19 -28.04 -22.70
C LEU A 913 -12.24 -29.15 -23.76
N TYR A 914 -12.47 -30.40 -23.36
CA TYR A 914 -12.51 -31.55 -24.29
C TYR A 914 -13.87 -32.27 -24.29
N HIS A 915 -14.82 -31.80 -23.48
CA HIS A 915 -16.19 -32.33 -23.36
C HIS A 915 -16.23 -33.84 -23.09
N ARG A 916 -15.25 -34.35 -22.33
CA ARG A 916 -15.19 -35.75 -21.91
C ARG A 916 -16.12 -35.98 -20.73
N HIS A 917 -16.72 -37.16 -20.67
CA HIS A 917 -17.34 -37.66 -19.45
C HIS A 917 -16.24 -38.09 -18.48
N VAL A 918 -16.25 -37.50 -17.29
CA VAL A 918 -15.32 -37.77 -16.18
C VAL A 918 -16.10 -37.91 -14.88
N GLY A 919 -15.49 -38.51 -13.87
CA GLY A 919 -16.03 -38.50 -12.51
C GLY A 919 -16.02 -37.08 -11.90
N PRO A 920 -16.71 -36.87 -10.76
CA PRO A 920 -16.78 -35.56 -10.12
C PRO A 920 -15.39 -35.02 -9.73
N PHE A 921 -15.13 -33.76 -10.06
CA PHE A 921 -13.81 -33.12 -9.99
C PHE A 921 -13.79 -31.79 -9.22
N ASN A 922 -14.94 -31.28 -8.79
CA ASN A 922 -15.04 -30.00 -8.08
C ASN A 922 -14.91 -30.19 -6.56
N PRO A 923 -14.10 -29.38 -5.85
CA PRO A 923 -14.13 -29.34 -4.40
C PRO A 923 -15.47 -28.75 -3.92
N PRO A 924 -16.11 -29.29 -2.87
CA PRO A 924 -17.33 -28.70 -2.31
C PRO A 924 -17.12 -27.25 -1.85
N ASN A 925 -18.05 -26.37 -2.19
CA ASN A 925 -18.02 -24.95 -1.86
C ASN A 925 -19.31 -24.52 -1.15
N LEU A 926 -19.17 -23.84 -0.02
CA LEU A 926 -20.30 -23.37 0.79
C LEU A 926 -21.12 -22.31 0.02
N LYS A 927 -22.41 -22.55 -0.20
CA LYS A 927 -23.33 -21.56 -0.77
C LYS A 927 -23.85 -20.57 0.26
N ARG A 928 -24.28 -21.06 1.43
CA ARG A 928 -24.79 -20.26 2.57
C ARG A 928 -24.74 -21.02 3.89
N ALA A 929 -24.83 -20.28 4.99
CA ALA A 929 -25.06 -20.80 6.34
C ALA A 929 -26.28 -20.09 6.94
N PHE A 930 -27.14 -20.80 7.67
CA PHE A 930 -28.35 -20.22 8.27
C PHE A 930 -28.78 -20.98 9.53
N PHE A 931 -29.47 -20.31 10.47
CA PHE A 931 -30.05 -21.00 11.63
C PHE A 931 -31.28 -21.81 11.23
N THR A 932 -31.48 -22.97 11.86
CA THR A 932 -32.66 -23.83 11.57
C THR A 932 -33.94 -23.29 12.20
N SER A 933 -33.82 -22.40 13.20
CA SER A 933 -34.94 -21.81 13.92
C SER A 933 -34.55 -20.49 14.61
N ALA A 934 -35.55 -19.75 15.09
CA ALA A 934 -35.35 -18.51 15.84
C ALA A 934 -34.61 -18.70 17.18
N GLN A 935 -34.48 -19.94 17.66
CA GLN A 935 -33.75 -20.34 18.87
C GLN A 935 -32.23 -20.25 18.69
N ARG A 936 -31.72 -20.32 17.45
CA ARG A 936 -30.31 -20.11 17.09
C ARG A 936 -29.30 -21.02 17.82
N ASP A 937 -29.70 -22.25 18.13
CA ASP A 937 -28.89 -23.31 18.73
C ASP A 937 -28.43 -24.38 17.73
N GLU A 938 -28.80 -24.24 16.46
CA GLU A 938 -28.43 -25.15 15.36
C GLU A 938 -28.31 -24.37 14.03
N LEU A 939 -27.32 -24.75 13.22
CA LEU A 939 -27.04 -24.19 11.89
C LEU A 939 -27.17 -25.25 10.79
N ILE A 940 -27.66 -24.87 9.62
CA ILE A 940 -27.45 -25.61 8.36
C ILE A 940 -26.40 -24.89 7.52
N LEU A 941 -25.44 -25.67 7.02
CA LEU A 941 -24.48 -25.30 6.00
C LEU A 941 -24.88 -25.96 4.68
N GLU A 942 -25.10 -25.18 3.63
CA GLU A 942 -25.54 -25.68 2.33
C GLU A 942 -24.40 -25.59 1.31
N PHE A 943 -23.94 -26.74 0.79
CA PHE A 943 -22.90 -26.86 -0.23
C PHE A 943 -23.51 -27.14 -1.62
N ASP A 944 -22.72 -26.96 -2.68
CA ASP A 944 -23.09 -27.35 -4.06
C ASP A 944 -23.00 -28.86 -4.34
N TYR A 945 -22.15 -29.58 -3.62
CA TYR A 945 -21.95 -31.02 -3.78
C TYR A 945 -22.18 -31.77 -2.47
N HIS A 946 -22.39 -33.09 -2.57
CA HIS A 946 -22.52 -33.93 -1.40
C HIS A 946 -21.25 -33.90 -0.53
N ILE A 947 -21.46 -33.79 0.77
CA ILE A 947 -20.42 -33.55 1.77
C ILE A 947 -20.46 -34.62 2.86
N ASN A 948 -19.30 -35.05 3.33
CA ASN A 948 -19.19 -36.03 4.41
C ASN A 948 -18.93 -35.34 5.76
N TRP A 949 -19.51 -35.89 6.83
CA TRP A 949 -19.26 -35.43 8.20
C TRP A 949 -18.32 -36.39 8.96
N SER A 950 -17.57 -35.85 9.92
CA SER A 950 -16.78 -36.57 10.91
C SER A 950 -16.74 -35.74 12.20
N ASP A 951 -16.98 -36.35 13.36
CA ASP A 951 -17.02 -35.63 14.64
C ASP A 951 -15.67 -34.97 15.02
N ALA A 952 -14.57 -35.41 14.42
CA ALA A 952 -13.26 -34.73 14.54
C ALA A 952 -13.27 -33.29 14.01
N LEU A 953 -14.23 -32.95 13.14
CA LEU A 953 -14.39 -31.62 12.52
C LEU A 953 -15.04 -30.58 13.44
N VAL A 954 -15.66 -30.97 14.57
CA VAL A 954 -16.31 -30.04 15.52
C VAL A 954 -15.38 -28.90 15.94
N SER A 955 -14.09 -29.19 16.13
CA SER A 955 -13.06 -28.22 16.51
C SER A 955 -12.68 -27.21 15.42
N GLN A 956 -13.07 -27.45 14.17
CA GLN A 956 -12.61 -26.69 13.00
C GLN A 956 -13.55 -25.51 12.63
N PHE A 957 -14.68 -25.37 13.32
CA PHE A 957 -15.67 -24.31 13.12
C PHE A 957 -15.62 -23.25 14.22
N HIS A 958 -15.69 -21.99 13.80
CA HIS A 958 -15.62 -20.82 14.68
C HIS A 958 -16.79 -19.88 14.38
N LEU A 959 -17.46 -19.35 15.40
CA LEU A 959 -18.60 -18.43 15.27
C LEU A 959 -18.18 -17.05 15.82
N ASP A 960 -18.30 -15.99 15.01
CA ASP A 960 -17.72 -14.64 15.30
C ASP A 960 -16.23 -14.71 15.75
N GLY A 961 -15.48 -15.68 15.23
CA GLY A 961 -14.09 -15.96 15.62
C GLY A 961 -13.90 -16.83 16.88
N GLU A 962 -14.97 -17.14 17.62
CA GLU A 962 -14.89 -17.98 18.81
C GLU A 962 -14.87 -19.47 18.47
N ALA A 963 -13.84 -20.17 18.97
CA ALA A 963 -13.68 -21.63 18.85
C ALA A 963 -14.62 -22.40 19.79
N LYS A 964 -14.83 -23.69 19.51
CA LYS A 964 -15.54 -24.66 20.39
C LYS A 964 -17.01 -24.30 20.68
N GLN A 965 -17.65 -23.54 19.78
CA GLN A 965 -19.07 -23.21 19.86
C GLN A 965 -19.98 -24.28 19.23
N VAL A 966 -19.46 -25.08 18.30
CA VAL A 966 -20.10 -26.31 17.81
C VAL A 966 -19.82 -27.45 18.79
N VAL A 967 -20.78 -28.36 18.98
CA VAL A 967 -20.64 -29.55 19.85
C VAL A 967 -20.86 -30.88 19.14
N ALA A 968 -21.61 -30.89 18.03
CA ALA A 968 -21.84 -32.06 17.18
C ALA A 968 -22.25 -31.62 15.78
N GLY A 969 -22.24 -32.54 14.82
CA GLY A 969 -22.82 -32.29 13.50
C GLY A 969 -23.30 -33.57 12.82
N SER A 970 -23.93 -33.41 11.66
CA SER A 970 -24.30 -34.51 10.77
C SER A 970 -24.38 -34.01 9.33
N ALA A 971 -24.18 -34.89 8.36
CA ALA A 971 -24.34 -34.57 6.94
C ALA A 971 -25.55 -35.31 6.34
N ASN A 972 -26.29 -34.63 5.46
CA ASN A 972 -27.35 -35.20 4.66
C ASN A 972 -27.30 -34.58 3.25
N GLY A 973 -26.89 -35.37 2.25
CA GLY A 973 -26.64 -34.89 0.90
C GLY A 973 -25.58 -33.79 0.87
N SER A 974 -25.94 -32.60 0.40
CA SER A 974 -25.08 -31.41 0.39
C SER A 974 -25.25 -30.48 1.60
N ARG A 975 -26.03 -30.87 2.62
CA ARG A 975 -26.23 -30.10 3.85
C ARG A 975 -25.44 -30.70 5.02
N ILE A 976 -24.82 -29.85 5.83
CA ILE A 976 -24.35 -30.19 7.18
C ILE A 976 -25.22 -29.46 8.19
N THR A 977 -25.78 -30.20 9.15
CA THR A 977 -26.40 -29.61 10.34
C THR A 977 -25.35 -29.57 11.45
N LEU A 978 -25.08 -28.40 12.01
CA LEU A 978 -24.18 -28.20 13.15
C LEU A 978 -24.99 -27.85 14.39
N LYS A 979 -24.86 -28.66 15.44
CA LYS A 979 -25.44 -28.39 16.74
C LYS A 979 -24.50 -27.50 17.56
N LEU A 980 -25.01 -26.39 18.08
CA LEU A 980 -24.25 -25.45 18.89
C LEU A 980 -24.32 -25.83 20.38
N LYS A 981 -23.40 -25.26 21.16
CA LYS A 981 -23.36 -25.39 22.62
C LYS A 981 -24.60 -24.80 23.31
N GLY A 982 -25.27 -23.86 22.64
CA GLY A 982 -26.53 -23.24 23.02
C GLY A 982 -26.90 -22.11 22.06
N PRO A 983 -28.02 -21.39 22.29
CA PRO A 983 -28.43 -20.23 21.52
C PRO A 983 -27.33 -19.17 21.39
N THR A 984 -27.08 -18.68 20.16
CA THR A 984 -26.09 -17.62 19.91
C THR A 984 -26.66 -16.39 19.19
N LYS A 985 -25.97 -15.26 19.35
CA LYS A 985 -26.15 -14.03 18.58
C LYS A 985 -25.10 -13.85 17.46
N SER A 986 -24.21 -14.82 17.30
CA SER A 986 -23.16 -14.79 16.27
C SER A 986 -23.74 -14.54 14.88
N LYS A 987 -23.00 -13.77 14.10
CA LYS A 987 -23.37 -13.32 12.75
C LYS A 987 -22.54 -14.00 11.67
N THR A 988 -21.35 -14.50 11.99
CA THR A 988 -20.45 -15.11 11.01
C THR A 988 -19.96 -16.50 11.42
N LEU A 989 -19.58 -17.28 10.41
CA LEU A 989 -19.00 -18.61 10.54
C LEU A 989 -17.70 -18.72 9.75
N THR A 990 -16.69 -19.34 10.36
CA THR A 990 -15.38 -19.65 9.75
C THR A 990 -15.10 -21.15 9.86
N TYR A 991 -14.58 -21.75 8.78
CA TYR A 991 -14.08 -23.13 8.72
C TYR A 991 -12.59 -23.15 8.35
N LEU A 992 -11.78 -23.81 9.19
CA LEU A 992 -10.30 -23.77 9.19
C LEU A 992 -9.72 -22.36 9.39
N ASP A 993 -9.75 -21.90 10.63
CA ASP A 993 -8.88 -20.82 11.09
C ASP A 993 -7.40 -21.29 11.07
N SER A 994 -6.55 -20.56 10.36
CA SER A 994 -5.13 -20.86 10.18
C SER A 994 -4.32 -20.87 11.47
N ALA A 995 -4.82 -20.25 12.53
CA ALA A 995 -4.20 -20.31 13.86
C ALA A 995 -4.32 -21.70 14.51
N ASN A 996 -5.37 -22.47 14.21
CA ASN A 996 -5.76 -23.68 14.96
C ASN A 996 -6.35 -24.80 14.06
N TRP A 997 -5.71 -25.09 12.92
CA TRP A 997 -6.16 -26.13 11.98
C TRP A 997 -5.32 -27.42 12.05
N ASN A 998 -5.85 -28.52 11.49
CA ASN A 998 -5.14 -29.79 11.35
C ASN A 998 -5.30 -30.35 9.91
N PRO A 999 -4.20 -30.63 9.17
CA PRO A 999 -4.26 -31.13 7.78
C PRO A 999 -4.88 -32.52 7.61
N ASP A 1000 -5.05 -33.31 8.68
CA ASP A 1000 -5.77 -34.58 8.64
C ASP A 1000 -7.28 -34.45 8.95
N ASN A 1001 -7.71 -33.32 9.55
CA ASN A 1001 -9.11 -33.09 9.93
C ASN A 1001 -9.82 -32.14 8.94
N LEU A 1002 -10.06 -32.63 7.73
CA LEU A 1002 -10.64 -31.85 6.64
C LEU A 1002 -12.06 -32.31 6.27
N LEU A 1003 -12.89 -31.37 5.84
CA LEU A 1003 -14.17 -31.64 5.19
C LEU A 1003 -13.90 -32.20 3.80
N TYR A 1004 -14.48 -33.35 3.48
CA TYR A 1004 -14.36 -33.98 2.18
C TYR A 1004 -15.73 -34.16 1.52
N GLY A 1005 -15.79 -33.95 0.21
CA GLY A 1005 -16.92 -34.41 -0.60
C GLY A 1005 -16.94 -35.95 -0.73
N GLN A 1006 -18.03 -36.51 -1.24
CA GLN A 1006 -18.18 -37.96 -1.46
C GLN A 1006 -17.12 -38.58 -2.40
N HIS A 1007 -16.31 -37.76 -3.09
CA HIS A 1007 -15.30 -38.18 -4.07
C HIS A 1007 -13.86 -37.91 -3.61
N GLY A 1008 -13.64 -37.64 -2.31
CA GLY A 1008 -12.30 -37.51 -1.72
C GLY A 1008 -11.57 -36.19 -2.01
N LEU A 1009 -12.27 -35.20 -2.60
CA LEU A 1009 -11.78 -33.83 -2.70
C LEU A 1009 -12.12 -33.04 -1.43
N ALA A 1010 -11.13 -32.33 -0.89
CA ALA A 1010 -11.33 -31.47 0.26
C ALA A 1010 -12.17 -30.24 -0.11
N ALA A 1011 -13.10 -29.84 0.77
CA ALA A 1011 -13.91 -28.64 0.60
C ALA A 1011 -13.04 -27.37 0.59
N LEU A 1012 -13.53 -26.31 -0.05
CA LEU A 1012 -12.92 -24.99 0.04
C LEU A 1012 -13.18 -24.37 1.42
N THR A 1013 -12.14 -23.74 1.96
CA THR A 1013 -12.19 -23.05 3.26
C THR A 1013 -12.89 -21.71 3.16
N PHE A 1014 -13.62 -21.33 4.20
CA PHE A 1014 -14.42 -20.12 4.23
C PHE A 1014 -14.26 -19.37 5.55
N CYS A 1015 -14.32 -18.04 5.50
CA CYS A 1015 -14.05 -17.17 6.64
C CYS A 1015 -15.06 -16.03 6.71
N ASP A 1016 -15.48 -15.67 7.92
CA ASP A 1016 -16.39 -14.58 8.22
C ASP A 1016 -17.69 -14.61 7.39
N VAL A 1017 -18.16 -15.81 7.00
CA VAL A 1017 -19.35 -16.00 6.17
C VAL A 1017 -20.61 -15.66 6.97
N PRO A 1018 -21.49 -14.76 6.49
CA PRO A 1018 -22.70 -14.40 7.21
C PRO A 1018 -23.65 -15.59 7.40
N ILE A 1019 -24.34 -15.58 8.55
CA ILE A 1019 -25.36 -16.57 8.94
C ILE A 1019 -26.75 -15.93 8.76
N ASP A 1020 -27.57 -16.49 7.87
CA ASP A 1020 -28.94 -15.99 7.64
C ASP A 1020 -29.88 -16.37 8.83
N PRO A 1021 -30.95 -15.58 9.11
CA PRO A 1021 -31.76 -15.76 10.31
C PRO A 1021 -32.60 -17.04 10.37
N THR A 1022 -33.26 -17.43 9.27
CA THR A 1022 -33.96 -18.73 9.10
C THR A 1022 -33.99 -19.13 7.61
N GLU A 1023 -34.40 -20.37 7.30
CA GLU A 1023 -34.56 -20.84 5.91
C GLU A 1023 -35.66 -20.08 5.13
N SER A 1024 -36.65 -19.51 5.84
CA SER A 1024 -37.84 -18.88 5.27
C SER A 1024 -37.73 -17.38 4.99
N ASP A 1025 -36.66 -16.70 5.42
CA ASP A 1025 -36.50 -15.25 5.30
C ASP A 1025 -35.96 -14.81 3.92
N ARG A 1026 -36.58 -15.28 2.82
CA ARG A 1026 -36.27 -14.90 1.43
C ARG A 1026 -37.46 -14.29 0.69
#